data_AF-A0A661E0V7-F1
#
_entry.id   AF-A0A661E0V7-F1
#
_cell.length_a   1.000
_cell.length_b   1.000
_cell.length_c   1.000
_cell.angle_alpha   90.00
_cell.angle_beta   90.00
_cell.angle_gamma   90.00
#
_symmetry.space_group_name_H-M   'P 1'
#
loop_
_entity.id
_entity.type
_entity.pdbx_description
1 polymer ?
#
loop_
_entity_poly.entity_id
_entity_poly.type
_entity_poly.pdbx_seq_one_letter_code
_entity_poly.pdbx_strand_id
1 'polypeptide(L)'
;MAVNRLHTAELPAVLRESLTESWEAFVQASREAQFPVPSNPDFTTSLLRVWACSDFVAQTCIHDPAVFYGLLDSGDLLADYTSGEYKRKLKRILKGVDDSTVLGQRLRDFRRREMLRIAWRDLAGWASLDEVLHDLSALADTCVSLALDYLGGWAVKRLGSRGKKIKPQLVVLGMGKLGAGELNFSSDIDLIFAYPDAGAEWKRQNTSANEFYLQLGQQLIQVLDNHTEHGFVYRVDMRLRPYGDSGPLAANFDALAEYYQMQGREWERYAMIKARPIAGPGKPARQLMKLLKPFVYRRYLDFSAFESLRNLKEQIVREVERKGMQDNVKLGPGGIREIEFIVQAFQLVRGGRQPLLQQRGGLDILGALAVLGYLPAHVTLQLTEAYQFLRRTENRIQAWADQQAHDLPEDEPGRARLAFSMGFPDWEAFEQVLTVHRQRVQEHFELVFAEPEARVSDAQRDQTPGLSDVWQGTADPADAIAALSAAGYPDAEEALQWLTEFSSGPVTRYLGEQGRQRLDELMPLVLHAAASATSPLPVLKRLGELLEAISGRTTYLSLLLENPMALSQLTQLCAASSWVAAQLTQYPILLDELLDPRTLYDPLDKAGLQGVLDVRLAGIPADDLEQQMDQLRQFKQASVLRVAATDIVAELPVAKVGDHLTYIAETVLERVLQQVLEHLVERHGKPGYLRHGKLCEARFGIVVYGKLGGYELGYGSDLDIVFLHDSSGNEQHTAGPKVLDNSEFFTRV
;
A
#
# COMPACT_ATOMS: atom_id res chain seq x y z
N MET A 1 -10.38 34.90 -44.48
CA MET A 1 -11.59 35.61 -43.98
C MET A 1 -12.42 34.82 -42.95
N ALA A 2 -12.24 33.51 -42.77
CA ALA A 2 -13.01 32.73 -41.77
C ALA A 2 -12.50 32.84 -40.32
N VAL A 3 -11.21 33.16 -40.10
CA VAL A 3 -10.60 33.32 -38.77
C VAL A 3 -11.14 34.56 -38.02
N ASN A 4 -11.54 35.62 -38.73
CA ASN A 4 -12.00 36.89 -38.14
C ASN A 4 -13.41 36.85 -37.52
N ARG A 5 -14.16 35.73 -37.62
CA ARG A 5 -15.48 35.58 -36.98
C ARG A 5 -15.49 34.58 -35.83
N LEU A 6 -14.33 33.98 -35.53
CA LEU A 6 -14.19 33.10 -34.39
C LEU A 6 -13.86 33.95 -33.17
N HIS A 7 -14.36 33.56 -31.99
CA HIS A 7 -14.19 34.25 -30.70
C HIS A 7 -12.70 34.26 -30.25
N THR A 8 -11.83 34.93 -31.01
CA THR A 8 -10.38 35.07 -30.75
C THR A 8 -10.07 36.05 -29.63
N ALA A 9 -11.06 36.80 -29.16
CA ALA A 9 -10.91 37.77 -28.08
C ALA A 9 -10.47 37.11 -26.75
N GLU A 10 -10.84 35.85 -26.52
CA GLU A 10 -10.50 35.09 -25.31
C GLU A 10 -9.14 34.37 -25.40
N LEU A 11 -8.51 34.33 -26.59
CA LEU A 11 -7.22 33.67 -26.78
C LEU A 11 -6.05 34.61 -26.43
N PRO A 12 -5.00 34.11 -25.74
CA PRO A 12 -3.78 34.86 -25.50
C PRO A 12 -3.17 35.37 -26.81
N ALA A 13 -2.78 36.65 -26.85
CA ALA A 13 -2.29 37.30 -28.07
C ALA A 13 -1.09 36.56 -28.70
N VAL A 14 -0.17 36.10 -27.86
CA VAL A 14 1.05 35.38 -28.26
C VAL A 14 0.79 34.04 -28.96
N LEU A 15 -0.40 33.44 -28.78
CA LEU A 15 -0.75 32.15 -29.40
C LEU A 15 -1.53 32.29 -30.72
N ARG A 16 -2.01 33.50 -31.05
CA ARG A 16 -2.93 33.71 -32.18
C ARG A 16 -2.29 33.44 -33.54
N GLU A 17 -1.01 33.78 -33.69
CA GLU A 17 -0.26 33.58 -34.94
C GLU A 17 -0.10 32.08 -35.23
N SER A 18 0.49 31.32 -34.30
CA SER A 18 0.68 29.87 -34.42
C SER A 18 -0.64 29.11 -34.63
N LEU A 19 -1.73 29.53 -33.97
CA LEU A 19 -3.05 28.94 -34.19
C LEU A 19 -3.58 29.21 -35.61
N THR A 20 -3.37 30.41 -36.14
CA THR A 20 -3.81 30.78 -37.49
C THR A 20 -3.07 29.94 -38.52
N GLU A 21 -1.76 29.78 -38.38
CA GLU A 21 -0.95 28.92 -39.24
C GLU A 21 -1.41 27.47 -39.20
N SER A 22 -1.64 26.92 -37.99
CA SER A 22 -2.14 25.55 -37.81
C SER A 22 -3.51 25.34 -38.44
N TRP A 23 -4.41 26.32 -38.33
CA TRP A 23 -5.72 26.32 -38.97
C TRP A 23 -5.63 26.31 -40.50
N GLU A 24 -4.80 27.16 -41.08
CA GLU A 24 -4.61 27.21 -42.53
C GLU A 24 -4.01 25.91 -43.06
N ALA A 25 -3.02 25.35 -42.37
CA ALA A 25 -2.42 24.06 -42.70
C ALA A 25 -3.46 22.92 -42.66
N PHE A 26 -4.31 22.88 -41.64
CA PHE A 26 -5.35 21.85 -41.54
C PHE A 26 -6.41 21.97 -42.63
N VAL A 27 -6.84 23.21 -42.95
CA VAL A 27 -7.82 23.43 -44.02
C VAL A 27 -7.25 22.95 -45.36
N GLN A 28 -5.97 23.21 -45.60
CA GLN A 28 -5.29 22.73 -46.80
C GLN A 28 -5.23 21.20 -46.83
N ALA A 29 -4.75 20.56 -45.76
CA ALA A 29 -4.66 19.11 -45.65
C ALA A 29 -6.03 18.42 -45.78
N SER A 30 -7.08 18.98 -45.16
CA SER A 30 -8.45 18.48 -45.28
C SER A 30 -8.95 18.53 -46.72
N ARG A 31 -8.68 19.62 -47.45
CA ARG A 31 -9.08 19.75 -48.86
C ARG A 31 -8.36 18.75 -49.76
N GLU A 32 -7.06 18.56 -49.55
CA GLU A 32 -6.25 17.58 -50.28
C GLU A 32 -6.75 16.14 -50.02
N ALA A 33 -7.13 15.84 -48.78
CA ALA A 33 -7.73 14.57 -48.38
C ALA A 33 -9.24 14.46 -48.66
N GLN A 34 -9.84 15.43 -49.35
CA GLN A 34 -11.26 15.47 -49.73
C GLN A 34 -12.27 15.46 -48.56
N PHE A 35 -11.87 15.96 -47.40
CA PHE A 35 -12.76 16.16 -46.25
C PHE A 35 -13.35 17.58 -46.22
N PRO A 36 -14.61 17.75 -45.74
CA PRO A 36 -15.24 19.06 -45.62
C PRO A 36 -14.65 19.84 -44.45
N VAL A 37 -14.44 21.15 -44.61
CA VAL A 37 -14.05 22.01 -43.49
C VAL A 37 -15.17 22.02 -42.43
N PRO A 38 -14.88 21.75 -41.14
CA PRO A 38 -15.89 21.72 -40.11
C PRO A 38 -16.60 23.08 -39.98
N SER A 39 -17.93 23.06 -39.87
CA SER A 39 -18.77 24.27 -39.84
C SER A 39 -19.69 24.37 -38.62
N ASN A 40 -19.68 23.37 -37.72
CA ASN A 40 -20.47 23.40 -36.49
C ASN A 40 -19.88 24.46 -35.51
N PRO A 41 -20.67 25.46 -35.06
CA PRO A 41 -20.18 26.53 -34.19
C PRO A 41 -19.61 26.06 -32.84
N ASP A 42 -20.29 25.15 -32.14
CA ASP A 42 -19.86 24.63 -30.83
C ASP A 42 -18.53 23.86 -30.96
N PHE A 43 -18.41 23.13 -32.06
CA PHE A 43 -17.22 22.39 -32.42
C PHE A 43 -16.04 23.31 -32.76
N THR A 44 -16.28 24.35 -33.56
CA THR A 44 -15.24 25.29 -34.00
C THR A 44 -14.70 26.11 -32.82
N THR A 45 -15.54 26.41 -31.83
CA THR A 45 -15.11 27.04 -30.56
C THR A 45 -14.18 26.13 -29.75
N SER A 46 -14.53 24.84 -29.60
CA SER A 46 -13.65 23.89 -28.90
C SER A 46 -12.33 23.66 -29.65
N LEU A 47 -12.37 23.61 -30.97
CA LEU A 47 -11.21 23.35 -31.83
C LEU A 47 -10.10 24.38 -31.61
N LEU A 48 -10.45 25.68 -31.64
CA LEU A 48 -9.46 26.74 -31.45
C LEU A 48 -8.82 26.70 -30.07
N ARG A 49 -9.62 26.45 -29.04
CA ARG A 49 -9.13 26.30 -27.67
C ARG A 49 -8.16 25.12 -27.58
N VAL A 50 -8.57 23.94 -28.08
CA VAL A 50 -7.76 22.72 -28.00
C VAL A 50 -6.44 22.89 -28.74
N TRP A 51 -6.44 23.49 -29.93
CA TRP A 51 -5.22 23.67 -30.71
C TRP A 51 -4.30 24.75 -30.16
N ALA A 52 -4.86 25.83 -29.59
CA ALA A 52 -4.05 26.79 -28.84
C ALA A 52 -3.32 26.11 -27.68
N CYS A 53 -3.94 25.11 -27.05
CA CYS A 53 -3.37 24.36 -25.93
C CYS A 53 -2.48 23.18 -26.31
N SER A 54 -2.55 22.64 -27.54
CA SER A 54 -1.82 21.42 -27.92
C SER A 54 -1.42 21.39 -29.40
N ASP A 55 -0.11 21.53 -29.61
CA ASP A 55 0.53 21.34 -30.89
C ASP A 55 0.44 19.87 -31.34
N PHE A 56 0.52 18.91 -30.41
CA PHE A 56 0.31 17.49 -30.68
C PHE A 56 -1.05 17.23 -31.35
N VAL A 57 -2.14 17.79 -30.80
CA VAL A 57 -3.48 17.62 -31.36
C VAL A 57 -3.58 18.27 -32.74
N ALA A 58 -3.09 19.51 -32.88
CA ALA A 58 -3.11 20.23 -34.14
C ALA A 58 -2.33 19.48 -35.24
N GLN A 59 -1.09 19.09 -34.95
CA GLN A 59 -0.23 18.39 -35.91
C GLN A 59 -0.77 17.01 -36.28
N THR A 60 -1.37 16.28 -35.33
CA THR A 60 -2.02 15.00 -35.63
C THR A 60 -3.18 15.18 -36.61
N CYS A 61 -4.00 16.22 -36.44
CA CYS A 61 -5.13 16.52 -37.33
C CYS A 61 -4.66 17.00 -38.71
N ILE A 62 -3.56 17.75 -38.78
CA ILE A 62 -2.98 18.24 -40.05
C ILE A 62 -2.36 17.09 -40.83
N HIS A 63 -1.57 16.24 -40.17
CA HIS A 63 -0.85 15.15 -40.83
C HIS A 63 -1.78 14.03 -41.30
N ASP A 64 -2.82 13.71 -40.51
CA ASP A 64 -3.79 12.66 -40.84
C ASP A 64 -5.22 13.12 -40.54
N PRO A 65 -5.83 13.92 -41.44
CA PRO A 65 -7.19 14.42 -41.26
C PRO A 65 -8.22 13.28 -41.07
N ALA A 66 -7.99 12.11 -41.66
CA ALA A 66 -8.91 10.99 -41.59
C ALA A 66 -9.11 10.46 -40.15
N VAL A 67 -8.06 10.49 -39.31
CA VAL A 67 -8.18 10.11 -37.89
C VAL A 67 -9.16 11.02 -37.15
N PHE A 68 -9.08 12.31 -37.43
CA PHE A 68 -9.94 13.32 -36.84
C PHE A 68 -11.39 13.19 -37.31
N TYR A 69 -11.66 13.14 -38.62
CA TYR A 69 -13.01 12.95 -39.13
C TYR A 69 -13.60 11.60 -38.71
N GLY A 70 -12.76 10.56 -38.60
CA GLY A 70 -13.19 9.26 -38.06
C GLY A 70 -13.64 9.32 -36.59
N LEU A 71 -13.10 10.22 -35.77
CA LEU A 71 -13.59 10.47 -34.40
C LEU A 71 -14.90 11.25 -34.38
N LEU A 72 -15.07 12.19 -35.31
CA LEU A 72 -16.30 12.98 -35.46
C LEU A 72 -17.46 12.14 -35.98
N ASP A 73 -17.28 11.44 -37.10
CA ASP A 73 -18.32 10.67 -37.77
C ASP A 73 -18.81 9.49 -36.92
N SER A 74 -17.94 8.93 -36.09
CA SER A 74 -18.30 7.86 -35.14
C SER A 74 -18.99 8.38 -33.87
N GLY A 75 -18.91 9.68 -33.58
CA GLY A 75 -19.33 10.27 -32.31
C GLY A 75 -18.38 10.00 -31.14
N ASP A 76 -17.26 9.30 -31.38
CA ASP A 76 -16.31 8.90 -30.34
C ASP A 76 -15.65 10.09 -29.63
N LEU A 77 -15.49 11.22 -30.33
CA LEU A 77 -14.90 12.43 -29.75
C LEU A 77 -15.71 12.95 -28.54
N LEU A 78 -17.04 12.86 -28.63
CA LEU A 78 -17.97 13.34 -27.61
C LEU A 78 -18.31 12.26 -26.56
N ALA A 79 -17.96 11.00 -26.83
CA ALA A 79 -18.30 9.88 -25.98
C ALA A 79 -17.33 9.73 -24.80
N ASP A 80 -17.90 9.65 -23.59
CA ASP A 80 -17.26 9.00 -22.44
C ASP A 80 -17.32 7.48 -22.67
N TYR A 81 -16.18 6.80 -22.53
CA TYR A 81 -16.08 5.38 -22.81
C TYR A 81 -16.38 4.55 -21.56
N THR A 82 -17.38 3.69 -21.65
CA THR A 82 -17.65 2.70 -20.60
C THR A 82 -16.55 1.64 -20.52
N SER A 83 -16.44 0.98 -19.36
CA SER A 83 -15.47 -0.11 -19.15
C SER A 83 -15.51 -1.18 -20.26
N GLY A 84 -14.35 -1.48 -20.83
CA GLY A 84 -14.19 -2.49 -21.89
C GLY A 84 -14.37 -1.99 -23.32
N GLU A 85 -14.73 -0.72 -23.52
CA GLU A 85 -14.95 -0.14 -24.85
C GLU A 85 -13.66 -0.11 -25.70
N TYR A 86 -12.53 0.30 -25.12
CA TYR A 86 -11.20 0.21 -25.76
C TYR A 86 -10.92 -1.21 -26.26
N LYS A 87 -11.15 -2.21 -25.42
CA LYS A 87 -10.95 -3.63 -25.76
C LYS A 87 -11.85 -4.08 -26.90
N ARG A 88 -13.12 -3.63 -26.92
CA ARG A 88 -14.07 -3.94 -27.99
C ARG A 88 -13.63 -3.34 -29.33
N LYS A 89 -13.24 -2.07 -29.34
CA LYS A 89 -12.79 -1.36 -30.54
C LYS A 89 -11.47 -1.95 -31.06
N LEU A 90 -10.46 -2.10 -30.20
CA LEU A 90 -9.17 -2.62 -30.62
C LEU A 90 -9.25 -4.07 -31.10
N LYS A 91 -10.04 -4.94 -30.47
CA LYS A 91 -10.29 -6.30 -30.98
C LYS A 91 -10.86 -6.33 -32.39
N ARG A 92 -11.70 -5.34 -32.75
CA ARG A 92 -12.26 -5.23 -34.11
C ARG A 92 -11.18 -4.86 -35.11
N ILE A 93 -10.32 -3.91 -34.75
CA ILE A 93 -9.20 -3.44 -35.58
C ILE A 93 -8.16 -4.55 -35.80
N LEU A 94 -7.89 -5.36 -34.76
CA LEU A 94 -6.92 -6.45 -34.83
C LEU A 94 -7.47 -7.73 -35.48
N LYS A 95 -8.75 -7.76 -35.89
CA LYS A 95 -9.36 -8.95 -36.48
C LYS A 95 -8.63 -9.33 -37.77
N GLY A 96 -8.14 -10.57 -37.83
CA GLY A 96 -7.44 -11.10 -39.01
C GLY A 96 -5.94 -10.79 -39.07
N VAL A 97 -5.39 -10.07 -38.09
CA VAL A 97 -3.94 -9.87 -37.98
C VAL A 97 -3.26 -11.19 -37.64
N ASP A 98 -2.24 -11.56 -38.41
CA ASP A 98 -1.45 -12.79 -38.28
C ASP A 98 0.07 -12.55 -38.23
N ASP A 99 0.51 -11.29 -38.33
CA ASP A 99 1.91 -10.86 -38.30
C ASP A 99 2.19 -9.80 -37.21
N SER A 100 3.37 -9.88 -36.58
CA SER A 100 3.76 -8.99 -35.48
C SER A 100 4.02 -7.55 -35.91
N THR A 101 4.46 -7.34 -37.16
CA THR A 101 4.69 -6.00 -37.72
C THR A 101 3.35 -5.28 -37.90
N VAL A 102 2.38 -5.97 -38.50
CA VAL A 102 1.02 -5.45 -38.70
C VAL A 102 0.33 -5.22 -37.35
N LEU A 103 0.51 -6.12 -36.38
CA LEU A 103 0.02 -5.94 -35.01
C LEU A 103 0.56 -4.64 -34.40
N GLY A 104 1.88 -4.43 -34.44
CA GLY A 104 2.50 -3.21 -33.94
C GLY A 104 1.97 -1.96 -34.63
N GLN A 105 1.83 -1.96 -35.96
CA GLN A 105 1.30 -0.82 -36.71
C GLN A 105 -0.13 -0.48 -36.26
N ARG A 106 -1.02 -1.48 -36.18
CA ARG A 106 -2.42 -1.28 -35.76
C ARG A 106 -2.54 -0.78 -34.31
N LEU A 107 -1.65 -1.21 -33.42
CA LEU A 107 -1.59 -0.70 -32.05
C LEU A 107 -1.16 0.77 -32.00
N ARG A 108 -0.18 1.18 -32.81
CA ARG A 108 0.26 2.59 -32.91
C ARG A 108 -0.84 3.48 -33.47
N ASP A 109 -1.47 3.06 -34.57
CA ASP A 109 -2.58 3.80 -35.20
C ASP A 109 -3.74 4.00 -34.20
N PHE A 110 -4.08 2.93 -33.45
CA PHE A 110 -5.11 3.00 -32.42
C PHE A 110 -4.71 3.91 -31.26
N ARG A 111 -3.48 3.79 -30.72
CA ARG A 111 -2.98 4.67 -29.66
C ARG A 111 -3.04 6.13 -30.10
N ARG A 112 -2.54 6.46 -31.30
CA ARG A 112 -2.57 7.83 -31.85
C ARG A 112 -3.99 8.39 -31.90
N ARG A 113 -4.94 7.62 -32.43
CA ARG A 113 -6.36 8.00 -32.48
C ARG A 113 -6.93 8.27 -31.09
N GLU A 114 -6.71 7.37 -30.14
CA GLU A 114 -7.30 7.51 -28.82
C GLU A 114 -6.62 8.60 -27.99
N MET A 115 -5.31 8.82 -28.13
CA MET A 115 -4.62 9.94 -27.50
C MET A 115 -5.13 11.28 -28.01
N LEU A 116 -5.41 11.41 -29.31
CA LEU A 116 -6.08 12.59 -29.87
C LEU A 116 -7.44 12.82 -29.21
N ARG A 117 -8.27 11.77 -29.09
CA ARG A 117 -9.57 11.85 -28.42
C ARG A 117 -9.42 12.32 -26.96
N ILE A 118 -8.56 11.68 -26.18
CA ILE A 118 -8.37 11.98 -24.76
C ILE A 118 -7.87 13.42 -24.57
N ALA A 119 -6.85 13.83 -25.35
CA ALA A 119 -6.33 15.20 -25.32
C ALA A 119 -7.41 16.23 -25.64
N TRP A 120 -8.22 15.97 -26.68
CA TRP A 120 -9.30 16.86 -27.05
C TRP A 120 -10.33 17.02 -25.93
N ARG A 121 -10.81 15.91 -25.36
CA ARG A 121 -11.82 15.93 -24.28
C ARG A 121 -11.30 16.64 -23.04
N ASP A 122 -10.03 16.43 -22.68
CA ASP A 122 -9.39 17.11 -21.55
C ASP A 122 -9.27 18.63 -21.82
N LEU A 123 -8.74 19.04 -22.97
CA LEU A 123 -8.46 20.45 -23.31
C LEU A 123 -9.73 21.27 -23.60
N ALA A 124 -10.78 20.61 -24.08
CA ALA A 124 -12.10 21.20 -24.26
C ALA A 124 -12.90 21.30 -22.94
N GLY A 125 -12.43 20.68 -21.85
CA GLY A 125 -13.14 20.63 -20.56
C GLY A 125 -14.35 19.69 -20.55
N TRP A 126 -14.37 18.70 -21.44
CA TRP A 126 -15.45 17.72 -21.56
C TRP A 126 -15.24 16.48 -20.70
N ALA A 127 -14.00 16.23 -20.26
CA ALA A 127 -13.62 15.13 -19.40
C ALA A 127 -13.12 15.62 -18.03
N SER A 128 -13.46 14.90 -16.97
CA SER A 128 -12.86 15.12 -15.66
C SER A 128 -11.42 14.59 -15.63
N LEU A 129 -10.63 14.98 -14.62
CA LEU A 129 -9.28 14.43 -14.46
C LEU A 129 -9.34 12.90 -14.29
N ASP A 130 -10.30 12.39 -13.52
CA ASP A 130 -10.45 10.96 -13.27
C ASP A 130 -10.77 10.19 -14.56
N GLU A 131 -11.62 10.75 -15.43
CA GLU A 131 -11.89 10.18 -16.75
C GLU A 131 -10.61 10.12 -17.59
N VAL A 132 -9.83 11.21 -17.64
CA VAL A 132 -8.58 11.27 -18.42
C VAL A 132 -7.57 10.24 -17.93
N LEU A 133 -7.32 10.15 -16.63
CA LEU A 133 -6.38 9.19 -16.04
C LEU A 133 -6.84 7.74 -16.26
N HIS A 134 -8.14 7.49 -16.15
CA HIS A 134 -8.75 6.19 -16.42
C HIS A 134 -8.57 5.80 -17.89
N ASP A 135 -8.91 6.69 -18.83
CA ASP A 135 -8.84 6.44 -20.27
C ASP A 135 -7.40 6.14 -20.71
N LEU A 136 -6.41 6.91 -20.23
CA LEU A 136 -4.99 6.68 -20.51
C LEU A 136 -4.54 5.30 -20.01
N SER A 137 -4.96 4.94 -18.81
CA SER A 137 -4.62 3.64 -18.20
C SER A 137 -5.32 2.47 -18.89
N ALA A 138 -6.61 2.63 -19.23
CA ALA A 138 -7.42 1.62 -19.91
C ALA A 138 -6.92 1.37 -21.35
N LEU A 139 -6.47 2.42 -22.04
CA LEU A 139 -5.82 2.31 -23.35
C LEU A 139 -4.53 1.48 -23.25
N ALA A 140 -3.65 1.79 -22.29
CA ALA A 140 -2.41 1.06 -22.07
C ALA A 140 -2.65 -0.42 -21.71
N ASP A 141 -3.52 -0.69 -20.73
CA ASP A 141 -3.94 -2.04 -20.34
C ASP A 141 -4.44 -2.84 -21.54
N THR A 142 -5.28 -2.22 -22.39
CA THR A 142 -5.86 -2.88 -23.54
C THR A 142 -4.81 -3.22 -24.60
N CYS A 143 -3.91 -2.29 -24.91
CA CYS A 143 -2.82 -2.52 -25.86
C CYS A 143 -1.91 -3.66 -25.39
N VAL A 144 -1.49 -3.64 -24.13
CA VAL A 144 -0.64 -4.71 -23.55
C VAL A 144 -1.38 -6.05 -23.55
N SER A 145 -2.63 -6.08 -23.09
CA SER A 145 -3.42 -7.31 -22.99
C SER A 145 -3.65 -7.96 -24.36
N LEU A 146 -4.02 -7.19 -25.38
CA LEU A 146 -4.29 -7.76 -26.71
C LEU A 146 -3.01 -8.12 -27.46
N ALA A 147 -1.93 -7.35 -27.30
CA ALA A 147 -0.62 -7.72 -27.85
C ALA A 147 -0.16 -9.08 -27.28
N LEU A 148 -0.26 -9.27 -25.96
CA LEU A 148 0.08 -10.53 -25.30
C LEU A 148 -0.78 -11.70 -25.78
N ASP A 149 -2.10 -11.49 -25.94
CA ASP A 149 -3.03 -12.52 -26.41
C ASP A 149 -2.66 -13.02 -27.82
N TYR A 150 -2.33 -12.11 -28.75
CA TYR A 150 -1.94 -12.46 -30.12
C TYR A 150 -0.58 -13.15 -30.16
N LEU A 151 0.45 -12.56 -29.55
CA LEU A 151 1.80 -13.11 -29.52
C LEU A 151 1.83 -14.48 -28.85
N GLY A 152 1.16 -14.62 -27.72
CA GLY A 152 1.04 -15.90 -27.01
C GLY A 152 0.32 -16.96 -27.84
N GLY A 153 -0.75 -16.58 -28.55
CA GLY A 153 -1.47 -17.46 -29.46
C GLY A 153 -0.60 -17.96 -30.62
N TRP A 154 0.20 -17.08 -31.23
CA TRP A 154 1.14 -17.45 -32.30
C TRP A 154 2.29 -18.32 -31.80
N ALA A 155 2.86 -17.99 -30.63
CA ALA A 155 3.95 -18.75 -30.04
C ALA A 155 3.53 -20.21 -29.76
N VAL A 156 2.32 -20.42 -29.21
CA VAL A 156 1.76 -21.76 -28.99
C VAL A 156 1.52 -22.52 -30.30
N LYS A 157 0.99 -21.86 -31.34
CA LYS A 157 0.78 -22.47 -32.67
C LYS A 157 2.11 -22.93 -33.28
N ARG A 158 3.19 -22.14 -33.12
CA ARG A 158 4.52 -22.43 -33.66
C ARG A 158 5.16 -23.66 -32.98
N LEU A 159 5.12 -23.74 -31.64
CA LEU A 159 5.76 -24.81 -30.87
C LEU A 159 4.95 -26.11 -30.84
N GLY A 160 3.62 -26.02 -30.93
CA GLY A 160 2.70 -27.15 -30.78
C GLY A 160 2.66 -27.72 -29.35
N SER A 161 1.55 -28.37 -28.96
CA SER A 161 1.36 -28.90 -27.59
C SER A 161 1.43 -30.43 -27.50
N ARG A 162 2.20 -31.00 -26.55
CA ARG A 162 2.14 -32.44 -26.20
C ARG A 162 0.96 -32.67 -25.24
N GLY A 163 -0.25 -32.83 -25.79
CA GLY A 163 -1.45 -33.07 -25.00
C GLY A 163 -2.32 -31.83 -24.79
N LYS A 164 -2.88 -31.65 -23.57
CA LYS A 164 -3.87 -30.61 -23.20
C LYS A 164 -3.54 -29.26 -23.84
N LYS A 165 -4.56 -28.50 -24.27
CA LYS A 165 -4.41 -27.14 -24.84
C LYS A 165 -3.55 -26.28 -23.90
N ILE A 166 -2.28 -26.08 -24.24
CA ILE A 166 -1.38 -25.21 -23.47
C ILE A 166 -1.75 -23.78 -23.82
N LYS A 167 -2.27 -23.03 -22.84
CA LYS A 167 -2.44 -21.58 -22.95
C LYS A 167 -1.24 -20.92 -22.26
N PRO A 168 -0.65 -19.83 -22.83
CA PRO A 168 0.39 -19.07 -22.15
C PRO A 168 -0.12 -18.59 -20.80
N GLN A 169 0.71 -18.71 -19.76
CA GLN A 169 0.38 -18.30 -18.40
C GLN A 169 1.18 -17.08 -17.92
N LEU A 170 1.79 -16.33 -18.86
CA LEU A 170 2.46 -15.09 -18.55
C LEU A 170 1.46 -14.09 -17.97
N VAL A 171 1.80 -13.54 -16.81
CA VAL A 171 1.13 -12.45 -16.13
C VAL A 171 2.00 -11.21 -16.27
N VAL A 172 1.38 -10.11 -16.66
CA VAL A 172 2.03 -8.80 -16.70
C VAL A 172 1.46 -7.96 -15.56
N LEU A 173 2.34 -7.55 -14.65
CA LEU A 173 2.02 -6.54 -13.63
C LEU A 173 2.35 -5.17 -14.21
N GLY A 174 1.36 -4.27 -14.20
CA GLY A 174 1.58 -2.84 -14.34
C GLY A 174 1.99 -2.27 -12.99
N MET A 175 3.03 -1.46 -13.00
CA MET A 175 3.62 -0.83 -11.82
C MET A 175 3.36 0.68 -11.85
N GLY A 176 3.73 1.38 -10.77
CA GLY A 176 3.65 2.85 -10.72
C GLY A 176 2.27 3.38 -11.09
N LYS A 177 2.22 4.40 -11.97
CA LYS A 177 0.96 5.04 -12.37
C LYS A 177 0.01 4.09 -13.11
N LEU A 178 0.54 3.22 -13.98
CA LEU A 178 -0.27 2.23 -14.71
C LEU A 178 -0.92 1.22 -13.76
N GLY A 179 -0.15 0.76 -12.78
CA GLY A 179 -0.63 -0.15 -11.76
C GLY A 179 -1.76 0.44 -10.90
N ALA A 180 -1.64 1.74 -10.56
CA ALA A 180 -2.67 2.49 -9.87
C ALA A 180 -3.88 2.86 -10.73
N GLY A 181 -3.79 2.77 -12.06
CA GLY A 181 -4.84 3.25 -12.96
C GLY A 181 -4.87 4.78 -13.10
N GLU A 182 -3.72 5.43 -12.89
CA GLU A 182 -3.56 6.88 -12.82
C GLU A 182 -2.50 7.37 -13.83
N LEU A 183 -2.36 6.71 -14.98
CA LEU A 183 -1.41 7.08 -16.04
C LEU A 183 -1.64 8.52 -16.52
N ASN A 184 -0.55 9.28 -16.70
CA ASN A 184 -0.57 10.62 -17.30
C ASN A 184 -0.26 10.54 -18.81
N PHE A 185 -0.40 11.65 -19.54
CA PHE A 185 -0.40 11.68 -21.01
C PHE A 185 0.83 11.02 -21.66
N SER A 186 2.03 11.33 -21.15
CA SER A 186 3.30 10.86 -21.71
C SER A 186 4.14 10.23 -20.60
N SER A 187 3.70 9.07 -20.13
CA SER A 187 4.43 8.18 -19.21
C SER A 187 4.95 6.94 -19.91
N ASP A 188 6.10 6.46 -19.44
CA ASP A 188 6.53 5.09 -19.67
C ASP A 188 5.59 4.12 -18.93
N ILE A 189 5.47 2.89 -19.43
CA ILE A 189 4.75 1.83 -18.74
C ILE A 189 5.75 0.92 -18.02
N ASP A 190 5.72 0.99 -16.70
CA ASP A 190 6.55 0.16 -15.84
C ASP A 190 5.94 -1.25 -15.70
N LEU A 191 6.64 -2.29 -16.16
CA LEU A 191 6.10 -3.66 -16.21
C LEU A 191 7.00 -4.68 -15.47
N ILE A 192 6.36 -5.69 -14.87
CA ILE A 192 7.02 -6.91 -14.39
C ILE A 192 6.33 -8.12 -15.02
N PHE A 193 7.12 -9.04 -15.58
CA PHE A 193 6.62 -10.28 -16.15
C PHE A 193 6.86 -11.46 -15.22
N ALA A 194 5.79 -12.22 -14.96
CA ALA A 194 5.84 -13.39 -14.10
C ALA A 194 5.00 -14.53 -14.68
N TYR A 195 5.40 -15.77 -14.42
CA TYR A 195 4.64 -16.95 -14.84
C TYR A 195 4.65 -18.01 -13.73
N PRO A 196 3.60 -18.84 -13.63
CA PRO A 196 3.62 -19.97 -12.71
C PRO A 196 4.62 -21.02 -13.17
N ASP A 197 5.23 -21.75 -12.23
CA ASP A 197 6.08 -22.89 -12.54
C ASP A 197 5.22 -24.04 -13.09
N ALA A 198 4.92 -23.97 -14.38
CA ALA A 198 4.28 -25.04 -15.11
C ALA A 198 5.31 -25.56 -16.10
N GLY A 199 5.83 -26.76 -15.83
CA GLY A 199 6.70 -27.54 -16.71
C GLY A 199 6.04 -27.84 -18.05
N ALA A 200 5.89 -26.81 -18.88
CA ALA A 200 5.29 -26.91 -20.19
C ALA A 200 6.24 -27.69 -21.10
N GLU A 201 5.94 -28.97 -21.32
CA GLU A 201 6.61 -29.78 -22.34
C GLU A 201 6.04 -29.45 -23.72
N TRP A 202 6.79 -28.68 -24.51
CA TRP A 202 6.41 -28.30 -25.88
C TRP A 202 6.72 -29.43 -26.90
N LYS A 203 5.89 -29.59 -27.95
CA LYS A 203 6.00 -30.71 -28.92
C LYS A 203 7.23 -30.61 -29.81
N ARG A 204 7.46 -29.43 -30.37
CA ARG A 204 8.58 -29.10 -31.23
C ARG A 204 9.52 -28.23 -30.40
N GLN A 205 10.75 -28.71 -30.22
CA GLN A 205 11.86 -28.11 -29.49
C GLN A 205 11.89 -28.39 -27.98
N ASN A 206 13.09 -28.67 -27.49
CA ASN A 206 13.48 -28.87 -26.09
C ASN A 206 13.47 -27.54 -25.33
N THR A 207 12.47 -26.68 -25.58
CA THR A 207 12.37 -25.32 -25.06
C THR A 207 11.79 -25.37 -23.65
N SER A 208 12.51 -24.82 -22.68
CA SER A 208 12.05 -24.70 -21.30
C SER A 208 10.92 -23.65 -21.18
N ALA A 209 10.14 -23.71 -20.09
CA ALA A 209 9.16 -22.66 -19.78
C ALA A 209 9.83 -21.28 -19.68
N ASN A 210 11.02 -21.21 -19.07
CA ASN A 210 11.79 -19.98 -18.92
C ASN A 210 12.13 -19.36 -20.28
N GLU A 211 12.65 -20.15 -21.22
CA GLU A 211 12.97 -19.68 -22.58
C GLU A 211 11.72 -19.23 -23.33
N PHE A 212 10.60 -19.97 -23.20
CA PHE A 212 9.34 -19.60 -23.83
C PHE A 212 8.83 -18.23 -23.35
N TYR A 213 8.78 -18.01 -22.03
CA TYR A 213 8.27 -16.77 -21.47
C TYR A 213 9.24 -15.59 -21.63
N LEU A 214 10.55 -15.85 -21.64
CA LEU A 214 11.55 -14.85 -22.01
C LEU A 214 11.35 -14.35 -23.44
N GLN A 215 11.20 -15.25 -24.41
CA GLN A 215 10.96 -14.88 -25.81
C GLN A 215 9.62 -14.15 -25.98
N LEU A 216 8.56 -14.62 -25.33
CA LEU A 216 7.25 -13.97 -25.38
C LEU A 216 7.31 -12.54 -24.79
N GLY A 217 8.02 -12.36 -23.67
CA GLY A 217 8.25 -11.06 -23.07
C GLY A 217 9.03 -10.10 -23.98
N GLN A 218 10.11 -10.59 -24.61
CA GLN A 218 10.90 -9.81 -25.57
C GLN A 218 10.05 -9.36 -26.78
N GLN A 219 9.23 -10.26 -27.34
CA GLN A 219 8.33 -9.93 -28.44
C GLN A 219 7.27 -8.91 -28.04
N LEU A 220 6.74 -9.00 -26.81
CA LEU A 220 5.78 -8.04 -26.29
C LEU A 220 6.40 -6.64 -26.19
N ILE A 221 7.59 -6.53 -25.62
CA ILE A 221 8.33 -5.26 -25.53
C ILE A 221 8.58 -4.70 -26.93
N GLN A 222 9.06 -5.53 -27.86
CA GLN A 222 9.35 -5.13 -29.24
C GLN A 222 8.11 -4.55 -29.94
N VAL A 223 6.93 -5.16 -29.76
CA VAL A 223 5.69 -4.67 -30.39
C VAL A 223 5.24 -3.33 -29.80
N LEU A 224 5.45 -3.11 -28.51
CA LEU A 224 5.01 -1.91 -27.79
C LEU A 224 5.97 -0.72 -27.97
N ASP A 225 7.28 -0.98 -27.87
CA ASP A 225 8.33 0.03 -27.69
C ASP A 225 9.03 0.40 -29.01
N ASN A 226 8.97 -0.44 -30.05
CA ASN A 226 9.67 -0.11 -31.31
C ASN A 226 9.18 1.22 -31.91
N HIS A 227 10.12 2.11 -32.22
CA HIS A 227 9.87 3.36 -32.92
C HIS A 227 9.86 3.13 -34.43
N THR A 228 8.76 3.50 -35.09
CA THR A 228 8.60 3.46 -36.56
C THR A 228 8.11 4.80 -37.09
N GLU A 229 7.88 4.91 -38.40
CA GLU A 229 7.23 6.10 -39.00
C GLU A 229 5.81 6.36 -38.44
N HIS A 230 5.17 5.34 -37.88
CA HIS A 230 3.89 5.44 -37.18
C HIS A 230 4.05 5.77 -35.68
N GLY A 231 5.26 6.08 -35.21
CA GLY A 231 5.59 6.33 -33.80
C GLY A 231 5.84 5.05 -33.00
N PHE A 232 5.41 5.02 -31.75
CA PHE A 232 5.49 3.90 -30.82
C PHE A 232 4.15 3.72 -30.09
N VAL A 233 3.92 2.56 -29.46
CA VAL A 233 2.70 2.34 -28.67
C VAL A 233 2.91 2.91 -27.27
N TYR A 234 3.90 2.37 -26.54
CA TYR A 234 4.36 2.86 -25.25
C TYR A 234 5.83 2.53 -25.07
N ARG A 235 6.56 3.45 -24.43
CA ARG A 235 7.89 3.19 -23.89
C ARG A 235 7.77 2.23 -22.72
N VAL A 236 8.53 1.14 -22.72
CA VAL A 236 8.40 0.09 -21.70
C VAL A 236 9.60 0.13 -20.75
N ASP A 237 9.32 0.30 -19.46
CA ASP A 237 10.34 0.24 -18.42
C ASP A 237 10.24 -1.07 -17.65
N MET A 238 11.33 -1.84 -17.63
CA MET A 238 11.42 -3.13 -16.93
C MET A 238 12.29 -3.07 -15.67
N ARG A 239 12.77 -1.88 -15.26
CA ARG A 239 13.79 -1.72 -14.19
C ARG A 239 13.29 -2.06 -12.79
N LEU A 240 11.97 -2.07 -12.57
CA LEU A 240 11.36 -2.43 -11.28
C LEU A 240 11.28 -3.95 -11.04
N ARG A 241 11.69 -4.79 -12.01
CA ARG A 241 11.73 -6.25 -11.82
C ARG A 241 12.83 -6.65 -10.83
N PRO A 242 12.72 -7.83 -10.18
CA PRO A 242 13.78 -8.37 -9.32
C PRO A 242 15.16 -8.32 -9.96
N TYR A 243 16.16 -7.85 -9.21
CA TYR A 243 17.55 -7.61 -9.65
C TYR A 243 17.72 -6.53 -10.73
N GLY A 244 16.68 -5.74 -11.02
CA GLY A 244 16.72 -4.64 -11.99
C GLY A 244 17.17 -5.10 -13.38
N ASP A 245 18.05 -4.31 -14.02
CA ASP A 245 18.53 -4.57 -15.38
C ASP A 245 19.32 -5.88 -15.52
N SER A 246 19.95 -6.35 -14.45
CA SER A 246 20.68 -7.62 -14.42
C SER A 246 19.79 -8.84 -14.19
N GLY A 247 18.51 -8.62 -13.84
CA GLY A 247 17.56 -9.68 -13.56
C GLY A 247 16.92 -10.32 -14.79
N PRO A 248 16.38 -11.55 -14.66
CA PRO A 248 15.66 -12.19 -15.74
C PRO A 248 14.44 -11.34 -16.14
N LEU A 249 14.18 -11.24 -17.45
CA LEU A 249 13.07 -10.44 -17.97
C LEU A 249 11.70 -10.97 -17.48
N ALA A 250 11.59 -12.30 -17.32
CA ALA A 250 10.43 -12.97 -16.78
C ALA A 250 10.86 -13.97 -15.71
N ALA A 251 10.27 -13.89 -14.53
CA ALA A 251 10.56 -14.78 -13.40
C ALA A 251 9.40 -15.75 -13.15
N ASN A 252 9.70 -16.97 -12.69
CA ASN A 252 8.65 -17.84 -12.18
C ASN A 252 8.17 -17.36 -10.80
N PHE A 253 6.97 -17.78 -10.38
CA PHE A 253 6.38 -17.33 -9.12
C PHE A 253 7.23 -17.67 -7.88
N ASP A 254 7.89 -18.82 -7.86
CA ASP A 254 8.66 -19.28 -6.70
C ASP A 254 9.95 -18.45 -6.54
N ALA A 255 10.68 -18.21 -7.63
CA ALA A 255 11.86 -17.35 -7.66
C ALA A 255 11.52 -15.91 -7.28
N LEU A 256 10.35 -15.42 -7.69
CA LEU A 256 9.86 -14.09 -7.36
C LEU A 256 9.44 -14.00 -5.87
N ALA A 257 8.82 -15.05 -5.32
CA ALA A 257 8.53 -15.16 -3.89
C ALA A 257 9.81 -15.15 -3.06
N GLU A 258 10.77 -16.00 -3.43
CA GLU A 258 12.06 -16.15 -2.76
C GLU A 258 12.83 -14.82 -2.74
N TYR A 259 12.89 -14.14 -3.89
CA TYR A 259 13.54 -12.83 -3.99
C TYR A 259 12.92 -11.81 -3.02
N TYR A 260 11.61 -11.62 -3.07
CA TYR A 260 10.96 -10.61 -2.23
C TYR A 260 10.99 -10.99 -0.74
N GLN A 261 11.00 -12.27 -0.41
CA GLN A 261 11.11 -12.75 0.97
C GLN A 261 12.53 -12.58 1.54
N MET A 262 13.57 -12.88 0.76
CA MET A 262 14.95 -12.91 1.24
C MET A 262 15.73 -11.62 0.99
N GLN A 263 15.49 -10.94 -0.13
CA GLN A 263 16.30 -9.82 -0.62
C GLN A 263 15.50 -8.54 -0.87
N GLY A 264 14.18 -8.61 -0.82
CA GLY A 264 13.31 -7.49 -1.18
C GLY A 264 13.52 -6.28 -0.27
N ARG A 265 13.81 -5.13 -0.89
CA ARG A 265 14.15 -3.86 -0.24
C ARG A 265 12.92 -3.01 0.05
N GLU A 266 13.07 -2.01 0.91
CA GLU A 266 11.95 -1.17 1.36
C GLU A 266 11.36 -0.31 0.23
N TRP A 267 12.20 0.22 -0.65
CA TRP A 267 11.75 0.94 -1.83
C TRP A 267 10.97 0.04 -2.82
N GLU A 268 11.27 -1.27 -2.84
CA GLU A 268 10.52 -2.21 -3.68
C GLU A 268 9.12 -2.45 -3.10
N ARG A 269 8.96 -2.42 -1.78
CA ARG A 269 7.62 -2.45 -1.17
C ARG A 269 6.83 -1.22 -1.55
N TYR A 270 7.46 -0.05 -1.47
CA TYR A 270 6.88 1.22 -1.94
C TYR A 270 6.37 1.09 -3.39
N ALA A 271 7.21 0.60 -4.31
CA ALA A 271 6.81 0.38 -5.70
C ALA A 271 5.68 -0.66 -5.86
N MET A 272 5.72 -1.75 -5.08
CA MET A 272 4.77 -2.86 -5.18
C MET A 272 3.36 -2.54 -4.63
N ILE A 273 3.19 -1.47 -3.86
CA ILE A 273 1.84 -0.98 -3.45
C ILE A 273 0.95 -0.75 -4.67
N LYS A 274 1.52 -0.17 -5.72
CA LYS A 274 0.78 0.13 -6.95
C LYS A 274 0.67 -1.07 -7.90
N ALA A 275 1.31 -2.22 -7.62
CA ALA A 275 1.32 -3.36 -8.52
C ALA A 275 -0.09 -3.91 -8.80
N ARG A 276 -0.43 -4.07 -10.08
CA ARG A 276 -1.72 -4.61 -10.53
C ARG A 276 -1.52 -5.51 -11.76
N PRO A 277 -2.14 -6.71 -11.82
CA PRO A 277 -2.16 -7.48 -13.05
C PRO A 277 -2.96 -6.74 -14.14
N ILE A 278 -2.33 -6.44 -15.26
CA ILE A 278 -2.93 -5.74 -16.41
C ILE A 278 -3.16 -6.67 -17.61
N ALA A 279 -2.39 -7.76 -17.69
CA ALA A 279 -2.54 -8.78 -18.74
C ALA A 279 -2.22 -10.18 -18.22
N GLY A 280 -2.71 -11.18 -18.96
CA GLY A 280 -2.53 -12.60 -18.64
C GLY A 280 -3.75 -13.28 -18.02
N PRO A 281 -3.68 -14.59 -17.72
CA PRO A 281 -4.84 -15.33 -17.25
C PRO A 281 -5.18 -15.01 -15.78
N GLY A 282 -6.47 -14.83 -15.50
CA GLY A 282 -6.94 -14.35 -14.17
C GLY A 282 -6.63 -15.27 -12.99
N LYS A 283 -6.53 -16.59 -13.18
CA LYS A 283 -6.17 -17.54 -12.10
C LYS A 283 -4.69 -17.37 -11.67
N PRO A 284 -3.70 -17.49 -12.57
CA PRO A 284 -2.31 -17.12 -12.29
C PRO A 284 -2.14 -15.73 -11.70
N ALA A 285 -2.84 -14.72 -12.23
CA ALA A 285 -2.76 -13.35 -11.71
C ALA A 285 -3.18 -13.26 -10.23
N ARG A 286 -4.30 -13.90 -9.83
CA ARG A 286 -4.73 -13.95 -8.42
C ARG A 286 -3.75 -14.69 -7.53
N GLN A 287 -3.16 -15.78 -8.03
CA GLN A 287 -2.14 -16.54 -7.30
C GLN A 287 -0.91 -15.68 -7.02
N LEU A 288 -0.39 -14.99 -8.03
CA LEU A 288 0.75 -14.08 -7.91
C LEU A 288 0.48 -12.96 -6.90
N MET A 289 -0.69 -12.31 -6.98
CA MET A 289 -1.02 -11.23 -6.03
C MET A 289 -1.18 -11.75 -4.60
N LYS A 290 -1.71 -12.97 -4.39
CA LYS A 290 -1.79 -13.59 -3.06
C LYS A 290 -0.39 -13.84 -2.48
N LEU A 291 0.54 -14.30 -3.32
CA LEU A 291 1.93 -14.57 -2.95
C LEU A 291 2.71 -13.29 -2.62
N LEU A 292 2.46 -12.19 -3.34
CA LEU A 292 3.12 -10.90 -3.12
C LEU A 292 2.54 -10.09 -1.96
N LYS A 293 1.28 -10.33 -1.58
CA LYS A 293 0.59 -9.53 -0.56
C LYS A 293 1.36 -9.42 0.78
N PRO A 294 1.95 -10.49 1.35
CA PRO A 294 2.69 -10.41 2.60
C PRO A 294 3.97 -9.56 2.53
N PHE A 295 4.59 -9.49 1.35
CA PHE A 295 5.76 -8.64 1.13
C PHE A 295 5.41 -7.15 1.18
N VAL A 296 4.30 -6.78 0.51
CA VAL A 296 3.83 -5.38 0.41
C VAL A 296 3.25 -4.88 1.73
N TYR A 297 2.35 -5.66 2.33
CA TYR A 297 1.58 -5.25 3.52
C TYR A 297 1.93 -6.12 4.72
N ARG A 298 2.97 -5.70 5.45
CA ARG A 298 3.47 -6.42 6.64
C ARG A 298 2.46 -6.38 7.77
N ARG A 299 2.14 -7.55 8.35
CA ARG A 299 1.23 -7.64 9.51
C ARG A 299 1.86 -7.12 10.80
N TYR A 300 3.17 -7.28 10.92
CA TYR A 300 3.97 -6.74 12.02
C TYR A 300 4.77 -5.55 11.48
N LEU A 301 4.56 -4.39 12.09
CA LEU A 301 5.34 -3.20 11.84
C LEU A 301 6.74 -3.45 12.38
N ASP A 302 7.73 -3.40 11.50
CA ASP A 302 9.10 -3.18 11.95
C ASP A 302 9.32 -1.67 11.98
N PHE A 303 9.98 -1.16 13.01
CA PHE A 303 10.32 0.26 13.07
C PHE A 303 11.43 0.63 12.07
N SER A 304 12.07 -0.37 11.43
CA SER A 304 12.94 -0.16 10.28
C SER A 304 12.18 0.44 9.08
N ALA A 305 10.86 0.21 8.97
CA ALA A 305 10.03 0.84 7.95
C ALA A 305 9.98 2.37 8.08
N PHE A 306 9.93 2.92 9.30
CA PHE A 306 9.96 4.38 9.51
C PHE A 306 11.32 4.98 9.17
N GLU A 307 12.41 4.33 9.60
CA GLU A 307 13.77 4.73 9.25
C GLU A 307 13.98 4.68 7.73
N SER A 308 13.44 3.65 7.08
CA SER A 308 13.52 3.49 5.62
C SER A 308 12.69 4.54 4.88
N LEU A 309 11.54 4.95 5.43
CA LEU A 309 10.78 6.08 4.92
C LEU A 309 11.56 7.41 5.10
N ARG A 310 12.25 7.61 6.23
CA ARG A 310 13.12 8.79 6.42
C ARG A 310 14.27 8.79 5.40
N ASN A 311 14.95 7.66 5.21
CA ASN A 311 16.01 7.50 4.23
C ASN A 311 15.50 7.75 2.79
N LEU A 312 14.29 7.27 2.44
CA LEU A 312 13.68 7.55 1.15
C LEU A 312 13.32 9.02 0.98
N LYS A 313 12.80 9.67 2.02
CA LYS A 313 12.55 11.12 2.04
C LYS A 313 13.85 11.89 1.78
N GLU A 314 14.92 11.59 2.51
CA GLU A 314 16.22 12.24 2.32
C GLU A 314 16.77 12.07 0.90
N GLN A 315 16.66 10.87 0.34
CA GLN A 315 17.08 10.62 -1.05
C GLN A 315 16.29 11.45 -2.05
N ILE A 316 14.98 11.58 -1.85
CA ILE A 316 14.11 12.42 -2.69
C ILE A 316 14.56 13.88 -2.61
N VAL A 317 14.71 14.42 -1.40
CA VAL A 317 15.11 15.83 -1.18
C VAL A 317 16.48 16.13 -1.80
N ARG A 318 17.50 15.30 -1.51
CA ARG A 318 18.85 15.46 -2.07
C ARG A 318 18.88 15.37 -3.59
N GLU A 319 18.05 14.50 -4.19
CA GLU A 319 17.98 14.37 -5.64
C GLU A 319 17.44 15.65 -6.30
N VAL A 320 16.42 16.27 -5.69
CA VAL A 320 15.80 17.51 -6.15
C VAL A 320 16.77 18.68 -6.07
N GLU A 321 17.45 18.83 -4.93
CA GLU A 321 18.46 19.88 -4.73
C GLU A 321 19.62 19.74 -5.73
N ARG A 322 20.17 18.53 -5.89
CA ARG A 322 21.30 18.27 -6.78
C ARG A 322 20.98 18.56 -8.25
N LYS A 323 19.75 18.30 -8.69
CA LYS A 323 19.33 18.46 -10.09
C LYS A 323 18.68 19.81 -10.41
N GLY A 324 18.49 20.68 -9.40
CA GLY A 324 17.87 22.00 -9.62
C GLY A 324 16.41 21.94 -10.07
N MET A 325 15.65 20.92 -9.63
CA MET A 325 14.29 20.62 -10.11
C MET A 325 13.20 21.48 -9.45
N GLN A 326 13.47 22.76 -9.17
CA GLN A 326 12.54 23.64 -8.44
C GLN A 326 11.25 23.90 -9.21
N ASP A 327 11.33 24.04 -10.53
CA ASP A 327 10.18 24.27 -11.40
C ASP A 327 9.53 22.98 -11.94
N ASN A 328 9.90 21.83 -11.37
CA ASN A 328 9.33 20.54 -11.73
C ASN A 328 8.06 20.25 -10.94
N VAL A 329 6.90 20.13 -11.59
CA VAL A 329 5.60 19.96 -10.90
C VAL A 329 5.47 18.61 -10.17
N LYS A 330 6.30 17.63 -10.55
CA LYS A 330 6.27 16.29 -9.97
C LYS A 330 7.30 16.13 -8.86
N LEU A 331 8.53 16.53 -9.12
CA LEU A 331 9.69 16.28 -8.25
C LEU A 331 10.05 17.47 -7.37
N GLY A 332 9.74 18.70 -7.76
CA GLY A 332 10.06 19.89 -6.98
C GLY A 332 9.32 19.92 -5.63
N PRO A 333 9.72 20.81 -4.71
CA PRO A 333 9.09 20.95 -3.39
C PRO A 333 7.58 21.16 -3.50
N GLY A 334 6.79 20.48 -2.68
CA GLY A 334 5.33 20.54 -2.75
C GLY A 334 4.72 19.86 -3.98
N GLY A 335 5.51 19.09 -4.73
CA GLY A 335 5.11 18.43 -5.96
C GLY A 335 4.30 17.15 -5.76
N ILE A 336 3.88 16.55 -6.87
CA ILE A 336 3.05 15.33 -6.88
C ILE A 336 3.70 14.18 -6.09
N ARG A 337 5.04 14.04 -6.17
CA ARG A 337 5.78 12.95 -5.52
C ARG A 337 5.67 13.01 -4.00
N GLU A 338 5.63 14.18 -3.40
CA GLU A 338 5.47 14.33 -1.94
C GLU A 338 4.09 13.87 -1.48
N ILE A 339 3.03 14.19 -2.23
CA ILE A 339 1.67 13.69 -1.95
C ILE A 339 1.62 12.16 -2.05
N GLU A 340 2.19 11.60 -3.13
CA GLU A 340 2.28 10.15 -3.32
C GLU A 340 3.05 9.47 -2.18
N PHE A 341 4.09 10.14 -1.66
CA PHE A 341 4.90 9.66 -0.57
C PHE A 341 4.17 9.68 0.77
N ILE A 342 3.43 10.75 1.10
CA ILE A 342 2.57 10.81 2.30
C ILE A 342 1.61 9.62 2.29
N VAL A 343 0.88 9.46 1.18
CA VAL A 343 -0.11 8.40 1.02
C VAL A 343 0.53 7.02 1.20
N GLN A 344 1.58 6.71 0.44
CA GLN A 344 2.21 5.39 0.46
C GLN A 344 2.94 5.09 1.76
N ALA A 345 3.46 6.09 2.47
CA ALA A 345 4.03 5.91 3.80
C ALA A 345 2.99 5.33 4.76
N PHE A 346 1.76 5.87 4.77
CA PHE A 346 0.68 5.30 5.58
C PHE A 346 0.29 3.89 5.13
N GLN A 347 0.31 3.61 3.82
CA GLN A 347 0.03 2.27 3.32
C GLN A 347 1.08 1.24 3.74
N LEU A 348 2.36 1.59 3.71
CA LEU A 348 3.45 0.73 4.17
C LEU A 348 3.37 0.48 5.67
N VAL A 349 3.14 1.56 6.44
CA VAL A 349 3.13 1.49 7.90
C VAL A 349 1.87 0.78 8.41
N ARG A 350 0.69 1.12 7.90
CA ARG A 350 -0.60 0.70 8.47
C ARG A 350 -1.35 -0.31 7.60
N GLY A 351 -1.02 -0.44 6.31
CA GLY A 351 -1.79 -1.25 5.36
C GLY A 351 -1.87 -2.74 5.69
N GLY A 352 -0.91 -3.31 6.42
CA GLY A 352 -0.99 -4.71 6.87
C GLY A 352 -2.03 -4.97 7.95
N ARG A 353 -2.38 -3.95 8.76
CA ARG A 353 -3.44 -4.02 9.79
C ARG A 353 -4.75 -3.34 9.35
N GLN A 354 -4.68 -2.46 8.36
CA GLN A 354 -5.81 -1.67 7.86
C GLN A 354 -6.09 -1.99 6.39
N PRO A 355 -7.00 -2.93 6.08
CA PRO A 355 -7.34 -3.29 4.68
C PRO A 355 -7.80 -2.11 3.81
N LEU A 356 -8.43 -1.08 4.40
CA LEU A 356 -8.83 0.14 3.69
C LEU A 356 -7.64 0.90 3.08
N LEU A 357 -6.43 0.71 3.61
CA LEU A 357 -5.20 1.31 3.11
C LEU A 357 -4.47 0.41 2.09
N GLN A 358 -5.07 -0.71 1.66
CA GLN A 358 -4.52 -1.58 0.61
C GLN A 358 -5.04 -1.23 -0.81
N GLN A 359 -5.68 -0.07 -0.96
CA GLN A 359 -6.12 0.46 -2.25
C GLN A 359 -4.91 1.02 -3.02
N ARG A 360 -5.05 1.21 -4.34
CA ARG A 360 -3.91 1.65 -5.18
C ARG A 360 -3.94 3.13 -5.54
N GLY A 361 -5.15 3.70 -5.67
CA GLY A 361 -5.35 5.10 -6.04
C GLY A 361 -4.97 6.04 -4.90
N GLY A 362 -4.25 7.10 -5.21
CA GLY A 362 -3.75 8.03 -4.19
C GLY A 362 -4.90 8.76 -3.47
N LEU A 363 -5.91 9.17 -4.24
CA LEU A 363 -7.08 9.88 -3.73
C LEU A 363 -7.97 8.98 -2.85
N ASP A 364 -8.12 7.70 -3.20
CA ASP A 364 -8.86 6.73 -2.39
C ASP A 364 -8.24 6.57 -1.01
N ILE A 365 -6.91 6.54 -0.95
CA ILE A 365 -6.17 6.44 0.32
C ILE A 365 -6.30 7.73 1.12
N LEU A 366 -6.22 8.92 0.52
CA LEU A 366 -6.49 10.18 1.24
C LEU A 366 -7.88 10.17 1.88
N GLY A 367 -8.90 9.68 1.16
CA GLY A 367 -10.24 9.49 1.72
C GLY A 367 -10.26 8.50 2.90
N ALA A 368 -9.57 7.37 2.76
CA ALA A 368 -9.45 6.38 3.84
C ALA A 368 -8.71 6.93 5.08
N LEU A 369 -7.68 7.76 4.89
CA LEU A 369 -6.93 8.38 6.00
C LEU A 369 -7.79 9.35 6.81
N ALA A 370 -8.70 10.07 6.16
CA ALA A 370 -9.68 10.92 6.85
C ALA A 370 -10.67 10.08 7.67
N VAL A 371 -11.24 9.03 7.07
CA VAL A 371 -12.22 8.15 7.72
C VAL A 371 -11.63 7.43 8.93
N LEU A 372 -10.36 7.01 8.84
CA LEU A 372 -9.64 6.33 9.92
C LEU A 372 -9.06 7.29 10.98
N GLY A 373 -9.18 8.61 10.78
CA GLY A 373 -8.66 9.62 11.70
C GLY A 373 -7.13 9.72 11.75
N TYR A 374 -6.42 9.22 10.73
CA TYR A 374 -4.96 9.34 10.64
C TYR A 374 -4.51 10.72 10.16
N LEU A 375 -5.33 11.38 9.35
CA LEU A 375 -5.16 12.78 8.96
C LEU A 375 -6.46 13.56 9.19
N PRO A 376 -6.41 14.83 9.62
CA PRO A 376 -7.59 15.66 9.71
C PRO A 376 -8.27 15.84 8.35
N ALA A 377 -9.60 15.91 8.33
CA ALA A 377 -10.37 16.02 7.07
C ALA A 377 -9.99 17.24 6.21
N HIS A 378 -9.60 18.36 6.83
CA HIS A 378 -9.15 19.55 6.10
C HIS A 378 -7.79 19.33 5.40
N VAL A 379 -6.89 18.53 6.00
CA VAL A 379 -5.60 18.18 5.41
C VAL A 379 -5.81 17.30 4.19
N THR A 380 -6.65 16.28 4.29
CA THR A 380 -6.93 15.38 3.16
C THR A 380 -7.62 16.11 2.01
N LEU A 381 -8.48 17.09 2.31
CA LEU A 381 -9.09 17.95 1.29
C LEU A 381 -8.02 18.79 0.57
N GLN A 382 -7.15 19.47 1.31
CA GLN A 382 -6.08 20.29 0.74
C GLN A 382 -5.11 19.48 -0.13
N LEU A 383 -4.73 18.27 0.32
CA LEU A 383 -3.88 17.36 -0.46
C LEU A 383 -4.60 16.84 -1.71
N THR A 384 -5.90 16.59 -1.63
CA THR A 384 -6.72 16.17 -2.78
C THR A 384 -6.78 17.26 -3.84
N GLU A 385 -7.10 18.50 -3.42
CA GLU A 385 -7.14 19.66 -4.33
C GLU A 385 -5.77 19.91 -4.98
N ALA A 386 -4.69 19.85 -4.19
CA ALA A 386 -3.33 20.00 -4.70
C ALA A 386 -2.96 18.89 -5.69
N TYR A 387 -3.27 17.63 -5.39
CA TYR A 387 -3.00 16.51 -6.30
C TYR A 387 -3.72 16.69 -7.63
N GLN A 388 -5.01 17.03 -7.60
CA GLN A 388 -5.78 17.23 -8.82
C GLN A 388 -5.27 18.42 -9.63
N PHE A 389 -4.91 19.52 -8.97
CA PHE A 389 -4.34 20.70 -9.64
C PHE A 389 -3.01 20.36 -10.29
N LEU A 390 -2.06 19.80 -9.54
CA LEU A 390 -0.72 19.46 -10.03
C LEU A 390 -0.76 18.40 -11.13
N ARG A 391 -1.62 17.38 -11.02
CA ARG A 391 -1.78 16.35 -12.05
C ARG A 391 -2.41 16.92 -13.33
N ARG A 392 -3.37 17.84 -13.23
CA ARG A 392 -3.88 18.56 -14.41
C ARG A 392 -2.75 19.37 -15.05
N THR A 393 -1.99 20.14 -14.28
CA THR A 393 -0.83 20.90 -14.78
C THR A 393 0.17 20.00 -15.50
N GLU A 394 0.56 18.88 -14.90
CA GLU A 394 1.45 17.89 -15.54
C GLU A 394 0.85 17.35 -16.86
N ASN A 395 -0.43 16.98 -16.85
CA ASN A 395 -1.12 16.53 -18.06
C ASN A 395 -1.13 17.60 -19.16
N ARG A 396 -1.33 18.88 -18.82
CA ARG A 396 -1.29 19.99 -19.81
C ARG A 396 0.10 20.16 -20.42
N ILE A 397 1.14 20.13 -19.59
CA ILE A 397 2.54 20.21 -20.04
C ILE A 397 2.85 19.06 -21.01
N GLN A 398 2.43 17.84 -20.69
CA GLN A 398 2.68 16.67 -21.52
C GLN A 398 1.83 16.65 -22.79
N ALA A 399 0.55 17.01 -22.69
CA ALA A 399 -0.39 17.01 -23.81
C ALA A 399 -0.11 18.11 -24.84
N TRP A 400 0.68 19.14 -24.49
CA TRP A 400 1.13 20.14 -25.43
C TRP A 400 1.82 19.48 -26.64
N ALA A 401 2.84 18.66 -26.41
CA ALA A 401 3.68 18.09 -27.46
C ALA A 401 3.81 16.55 -27.42
N ASP A 402 3.02 15.86 -26.60
CA ASP A 402 3.13 14.41 -26.30
C ASP A 402 4.53 14.01 -25.77
N GLN A 403 5.13 14.89 -24.97
CA GLN A 403 6.48 14.73 -24.43
C GLN A 403 6.45 14.39 -22.95
N GLN A 404 7.46 13.64 -22.49
CA GLN A 404 7.68 13.35 -21.07
C GLN A 404 8.31 14.57 -20.37
N ALA A 405 7.59 15.67 -20.38
CA ALA A 405 7.96 16.92 -19.74
C ALA A 405 7.26 17.06 -18.38
N HIS A 406 7.98 17.63 -17.42
CA HIS A 406 7.51 17.86 -16.06
C HIS A 406 7.85 19.27 -15.54
N ASP A 407 8.74 19.97 -16.24
CA ASP A 407 9.16 21.32 -15.87
C ASP A 407 8.17 22.35 -16.41
N LEU A 408 7.97 23.41 -15.64
CA LEU A 408 7.17 24.55 -16.08
C LEU A 408 7.85 25.25 -17.27
N PRO A 409 7.07 25.79 -18.22
CA PRO A 409 7.65 26.53 -19.34
C PRO A 409 8.32 27.83 -18.89
N GLU A 410 9.48 28.12 -19.47
CA GLU A 410 10.21 29.36 -19.23
C GLU A 410 9.85 30.45 -20.25
N ASP A 411 9.47 30.05 -21.47
CA ASP A 411 9.12 30.95 -22.56
C ASP A 411 7.69 31.49 -22.45
N GLU A 412 7.49 32.72 -22.94
CA GLU A 412 6.20 33.42 -22.89
C GLU A 412 5.06 32.64 -23.58
N PRO A 413 5.22 32.08 -24.80
CA PRO A 413 4.18 31.25 -25.42
C PRO A 413 3.80 30.03 -24.58
N GLY A 414 4.79 29.29 -24.05
CA GLY A 414 4.56 28.13 -23.19
C GLY A 414 3.79 28.48 -21.92
N ARG A 415 4.16 29.57 -21.24
CA ARG A 415 3.47 30.07 -20.04
C ARG A 415 2.04 30.48 -20.33
N ALA A 416 1.81 31.24 -21.41
CA ALA A 416 0.48 31.65 -21.83
C ALA A 416 -0.39 30.43 -22.18
N ARG A 417 0.18 29.43 -22.85
CA ARG A 417 -0.49 28.18 -23.20
C ARG A 417 -0.92 27.40 -21.95
N LEU A 418 0.01 27.20 -21.00
CA LEU A 418 -0.28 26.47 -19.78
C LEU A 418 -1.36 27.17 -18.94
N ALA A 419 -1.22 28.48 -18.70
CA ALA A 419 -2.21 29.27 -17.96
C ALA A 419 -3.60 29.20 -18.61
N PHE A 420 -3.68 29.42 -19.93
CA PHE A 420 -4.94 29.35 -20.67
C PHE A 420 -5.57 27.95 -20.62
N SER A 421 -4.76 26.90 -20.78
CA SER A 421 -5.24 25.50 -20.71
C SER A 421 -5.78 25.12 -19.34
N MET A 422 -5.26 25.74 -18.28
CA MET A 422 -5.70 25.58 -16.89
C MET A 422 -6.87 26.51 -16.52
N GLY A 423 -7.31 27.38 -17.44
CA GLY A 423 -8.44 28.29 -17.24
C GLY A 423 -8.09 29.60 -16.53
N PHE A 424 -6.81 29.97 -16.48
CA PHE A 424 -6.35 31.23 -15.92
C PHE A 424 -6.24 32.33 -16.97
N PRO A 425 -6.43 33.61 -16.59
CA PRO A 425 -6.31 34.74 -17.52
C PRO A 425 -4.87 34.97 -17.98
N ASP A 426 -3.88 34.71 -17.12
CA ASP A 426 -2.46 34.93 -17.36
C ASP A 426 -1.59 34.00 -16.49
N TRP A 427 -0.28 34.05 -16.73
CA TRP A 427 0.72 33.27 -16.02
C TRP A 427 0.77 33.59 -14.52
N GLU A 428 0.67 34.86 -14.16
CA GLU A 428 0.81 35.31 -12.78
C GLU A 428 -0.33 34.76 -11.90
N ALA A 429 -1.56 34.80 -12.40
CA ALA A 429 -2.72 34.22 -11.72
C ALA A 429 -2.60 32.70 -11.54
N PHE A 430 -2.06 31.99 -12.54
CA PHE A 430 -1.79 30.55 -12.45
C PHE A 430 -0.70 30.25 -11.42
N GLU A 431 0.42 30.98 -11.47
CA GLU A 431 1.59 30.79 -10.61
C GLU A 431 1.26 31.03 -9.13
N GLN A 432 0.44 32.02 -8.83
CA GLN A 432 -0.05 32.27 -7.45
C GLN A 432 -0.81 31.06 -6.90
N VAL A 433 -1.73 30.47 -7.67
CA VAL A 433 -2.49 29.29 -7.24
C VAL A 433 -1.59 28.05 -7.13
N LEU A 434 -0.67 27.86 -8.07
CA LEU A 434 0.32 26.79 -8.01
C LEU A 434 1.15 26.87 -6.73
N THR A 435 1.63 28.07 -6.39
CA THR A 435 2.44 28.32 -5.19
C THR A 435 1.69 27.94 -3.92
N VAL A 436 0.40 28.32 -3.80
CA VAL A 436 -0.43 27.98 -2.65
C VAL A 436 -0.58 26.45 -2.51
N HIS A 437 -0.80 25.73 -3.60
CA HIS A 437 -0.89 24.27 -3.54
C HIS A 437 0.43 23.63 -3.12
N ARG A 438 1.55 24.06 -3.71
CA ARG A 438 2.89 23.52 -3.39
C ARG A 438 3.25 23.78 -1.92
N GLN A 439 3.02 25.00 -1.42
CA GLN A 439 3.27 25.35 -0.03
C GLN A 439 2.47 24.45 0.92
N ARG A 440 1.16 24.26 0.69
CA ARG A 440 0.33 23.37 1.52
C ARG A 440 0.84 21.93 1.53
N VAL A 441 1.24 21.41 0.37
CA VAL A 441 1.79 20.04 0.28
C VAL A 441 3.07 19.94 1.10
N GLN A 442 3.97 20.90 0.94
CA GLN A 442 5.23 20.94 1.66
C GLN A 442 5.02 21.02 3.18
N GLU A 443 4.15 21.91 3.66
CA GLU A 443 3.79 22.04 5.07
C GLU A 443 3.29 20.69 5.65
N HIS A 444 2.38 20.01 4.94
CA HIS A 444 1.87 18.71 5.39
C HIS A 444 2.92 17.60 5.30
N PHE A 445 3.76 17.62 4.28
CA PHE A 445 4.87 16.68 4.13
C PHE A 445 5.85 16.80 5.30
N GLU A 446 6.23 18.02 5.66
CA GLU A 446 7.08 18.31 6.81
C GLU A 446 6.42 17.87 8.12
N LEU A 447 5.13 18.16 8.32
CA LEU A 447 4.40 17.77 9.53
C LEU A 447 4.27 16.25 9.72
N VAL A 448 4.02 15.51 8.64
CA VAL A 448 3.89 14.03 8.68
C VAL A 448 5.22 13.36 9.00
N PHE A 449 6.33 13.93 8.51
CA PHE A 449 7.67 13.36 8.66
C PHE A 449 8.58 14.18 9.57
N ALA A 450 8.01 15.00 10.46
CA ALA A 450 8.78 15.73 11.45
C ALA A 450 9.43 14.74 12.41
N GLU A 451 10.73 14.90 12.65
CA GLU A 451 11.45 14.05 13.60
C GLU A 451 10.93 14.28 15.03
N PRO A 452 10.77 13.21 15.84
CA PRO A 452 10.45 13.35 17.26
C PRO A 452 11.46 14.25 18.00
N GLU A 453 12.70 14.38 17.50
CA GLU A 453 13.73 15.26 18.06
C GLU A 453 13.36 16.74 18.04
N ALA A 454 12.46 17.19 17.15
CA ALA A 454 11.96 18.56 17.18
C ALA A 454 10.83 18.78 18.22
N ARG A 455 10.23 17.70 18.75
CA ARG A 455 9.18 17.75 19.78
C ARG A 455 9.71 17.43 21.18
N VAL A 456 10.76 16.63 21.27
CA VAL A 456 11.63 16.52 22.45
C VAL A 456 12.67 17.63 22.30
N SER A 457 12.23 18.86 22.51
CA SER A 457 13.09 20.04 22.60
C SER A 457 14.43 19.74 23.27
N ASP A 458 15.48 20.44 22.85
CA ASP A 458 16.74 20.62 23.61
C ASP A 458 16.52 20.79 25.13
N ALA A 459 15.34 21.27 25.55
CA ALA A 459 14.93 21.34 26.95
C ALA A 459 14.84 20.00 27.72
N GLN A 460 14.80 18.82 27.10
CA GLN A 460 14.84 17.52 27.81
C GLN A 460 16.21 16.84 27.75
N ARG A 461 17.00 17.02 26.67
CA ARG A 461 18.41 16.59 26.64
C ARG A 461 19.27 17.37 27.66
N ASP A 462 18.92 18.63 27.93
CA ASP A 462 19.60 19.48 28.93
C ASP A 462 19.20 19.23 30.40
N GLN A 463 18.21 18.37 30.70
CA GLN A 463 17.69 18.19 32.07
C GLN A 463 18.31 17.04 32.87
N THR A 464 19.17 16.21 32.27
CA THR A 464 19.91 15.17 33.01
C THR A 464 21.37 15.09 32.56
N PRO A 465 22.22 16.06 32.98
CA PRO A 465 23.65 15.98 32.74
C PRO A 465 24.21 14.67 33.34
N GLY A 466 24.92 13.89 32.51
CA GLY A 466 25.74 12.75 32.95
C GLY A 466 25.14 11.35 32.80
N LEU A 467 23.83 11.15 32.65
CA LEU A 467 23.26 9.78 32.53
C LEU A 467 23.73 9.03 31.27
N SER A 468 23.98 9.77 30.18
CA SER A 468 24.61 9.21 28.97
C SER A 468 26.03 8.72 29.26
N ASP A 469 26.81 9.51 30.00
CA ASP A 469 28.18 9.16 30.36
C ASP A 469 28.24 7.98 31.33
N VAL A 470 27.26 7.87 32.24
CA VAL A 470 27.08 6.70 33.12
C VAL A 470 26.83 5.44 32.29
N TRP A 471 25.93 5.49 31.31
CA TRP A 471 25.64 4.34 30.46
C TRP A 471 26.83 3.94 29.58
N GLN A 472 27.51 4.91 28.97
CA GLN A 472 28.65 4.67 28.11
C GLN A 472 29.91 4.24 28.88
N GLY A 473 29.92 4.41 30.21
CA GLY A 473 31.08 4.11 31.06
C GLY A 473 32.23 5.09 30.87
N THR A 474 31.95 6.31 30.42
CA THR A 474 32.93 7.38 30.20
C THR A 474 33.15 8.23 31.44
N ALA A 475 32.21 8.22 32.39
CA ALA A 475 32.32 8.91 33.68
C ALA A 475 33.13 8.10 34.70
N ASP A 476 33.92 8.79 35.54
CA ASP A 476 34.57 8.16 36.69
C ASP A 476 33.51 7.64 37.68
N PRO A 477 33.78 6.54 38.44
CA PRO A 477 32.77 5.93 39.31
C PRO A 477 32.13 6.89 40.32
N ALA A 478 32.91 7.83 40.86
CA ALA A 478 32.40 8.82 41.81
C ALA A 478 31.41 9.81 41.14
N ASP A 479 31.70 10.25 39.92
CA ASP A 479 30.84 11.15 39.15
C ASP A 479 29.58 10.43 38.66
N ALA A 480 29.71 9.14 38.30
CA ALA A 480 28.58 8.32 37.92
C ALA A 480 27.58 8.08 39.08
N ILE A 481 28.09 7.81 40.29
CA ILE A 481 27.27 7.71 41.51
C ILE A 481 26.58 9.03 41.80
N ALA A 482 27.29 10.16 41.66
CA ALA A 482 26.71 11.49 41.85
C ALA A 482 25.60 11.79 40.83
N ALA A 483 25.80 11.45 39.55
CA ALA A 483 24.81 11.62 38.49
C ALA A 483 23.54 10.77 38.74
N LEU A 484 23.70 9.50 39.11
CA LEU A 484 22.57 8.63 39.46
C LEU A 484 21.82 9.12 40.71
N SER A 485 22.55 9.58 41.73
CA SER A 485 21.94 10.15 42.94
C SER A 485 21.14 11.41 42.60
N ALA A 486 21.69 12.29 41.76
CA ALA A 486 21.02 13.50 41.31
C ALA A 486 19.80 13.20 40.43
N ALA A 487 19.83 12.12 39.65
CA ALA A 487 18.70 11.67 38.84
C ALA A 487 17.54 11.08 39.67
N GLY A 488 17.78 10.67 40.92
CA GLY A 488 16.75 10.16 41.83
C GLY A 488 16.96 8.73 42.32
N TYR A 489 18.15 8.13 42.13
CA TYR A 489 18.44 6.80 42.65
C TYR A 489 18.99 6.86 44.08
N PRO A 490 18.24 6.42 45.11
CA PRO A 490 18.74 6.40 46.49
C PRO A 490 19.87 5.38 46.68
N ASP A 491 19.85 4.29 45.90
CA ASP A 491 20.85 3.21 45.90
C ASP A 491 21.80 3.33 44.69
N ALA A 492 22.39 4.52 44.49
CA ALA A 492 23.17 4.84 43.29
C ALA A 492 24.38 3.91 43.04
N GLU A 493 25.05 3.44 44.09
CA GLU A 493 26.16 2.48 43.98
C GLU A 493 25.70 1.13 43.40
N GLU A 494 24.58 0.60 43.91
CA GLU A 494 24.03 -0.67 43.44
C GLU A 494 23.46 -0.53 42.01
N ALA A 495 22.88 0.62 41.69
CA ALA A 495 22.44 0.93 40.32
C ALA A 495 23.61 0.97 39.33
N LEU A 496 24.73 1.60 39.69
CA LEU A 496 25.93 1.65 38.86
C LEU A 496 26.53 0.25 38.66
N GLN A 497 26.59 -0.56 39.72
CA GLN A 497 27.05 -1.94 39.62
C GLN A 497 26.20 -2.74 38.62
N TRP A 498 24.88 -2.67 38.76
CA TRP A 498 23.96 -3.36 37.85
C TRP A 498 24.10 -2.88 36.40
N LEU A 499 24.24 -1.56 36.17
CA LEU A 499 24.44 -1.02 34.82
C LEU A 499 25.73 -1.51 34.17
N THR A 500 26.79 -1.66 34.95
CA THR A 500 28.08 -2.18 34.46
C THR A 500 27.98 -3.66 34.10
N GLU A 501 27.28 -4.45 34.91
CA GLU A 501 27.02 -5.87 34.63
C GLU A 501 26.13 -6.05 33.40
N PHE A 502 25.07 -5.24 33.28
CA PHE A 502 24.15 -5.25 32.15
C PHE A 502 24.84 -4.82 30.85
N SER A 503 25.58 -3.71 30.87
CA SER A 503 26.25 -3.17 29.68
C SER A 503 27.36 -4.08 29.15
N SER A 504 27.99 -4.88 30.02
CA SER A 504 29.02 -5.87 29.68
C SER A 504 28.49 -7.30 29.52
N GLY A 505 27.19 -7.52 29.70
CA GLY A 505 26.54 -8.82 29.66
C GLY A 505 26.47 -9.48 28.27
N PRO A 506 25.91 -10.70 28.17
CA PRO A 506 25.78 -11.42 26.90
C PRO A 506 24.92 -10.66 25.89
N VAL A 507 23.86 -10.01 26.36
CA VAL A 507 22.89 -9.27 25.55
C VAL A 507 23.56 -8.19 24.70
N THR A 508 24.45 -7.39 25.30
CA THR A 508 25.17 -6.31 24.61
C THR A 508 26.30 -6.80 23.72
N ARG A 509 26.90 -7.95 24.00
CA ARG A 509 27.99 -8.53 23.18
C ARG A 509 27.51 -9.16 21.88
N TYR A 510 26.28 -9.66 21.83
CA TYR A 510 25.72 -10.33 20.63
C TYR A 510 24.81 -9.42 19.80
N LEU A 511 24.58 -8.18 20.25
CA LEU A 511 23.86 -7.16 19.48
C LEU A 511 24.68 -6.74 18.24
N GLY A 512 24.03 -6.68 17.07
CA GLY A 512 24.62 -6.06 15.89
C GLY A 512 24.78 -4.54 16.07
N GLU A 513 25.57 -3.90 15.20
CA GLU A 513 25.90 -2.46 15.28
C GLU A 513 24.67 -1.56 15.46
N GLN A 514 23.62 -1.77 14.65
CA GLN A 514 22.37 -1.02 14.77
C GLN A 514 21.63 -1.25 16.11
N GLY A 515 21.60 -2.48 16.61
CA GLY A 515 20.94 -2.79 17.87
C GLY A 515 21.68 -2.19 19.06
N ARG A 516 23.01 -2.13 18.99
CA ARG A 516 23.84 -1.47 20.00
C ARG A 516 23.61 0.04 20.02
N GLN A 517 23.62 0.68 18.86
CA GLN A 517 23.34 2.11 18.74
C GLN A 517 21.97 2.47 19.33
N ARG A 518 20.92 1.71 18.98
CA ARG A 518 19.56 1.92 19.51
C ARG A 518 19.51 1.76 21.03
N LEU A 519 20.21 0.77 21.58
CA LEU A 519 20.27 0.58 23.04
C LEU A 519 21.02 1.75 23.72
N ASP A 520 22.08 2.24 23.10
CA ASP A 520 22.87 3.38 23.60
C ASP A 520 22.06 4.69 23.63
N GLU A 521 21.16 4.89 22.66
CA GLU A 521 20.20 6.00 22.65
C GLU A 521 19.06 5.81 23.69
N LEU A 522 18.64 4.56 23.93
CA LEU A 522 17.45 4.26 24.74
C LEU A 522 17.75 4.26 26.25
N MET A 523 18.91 3.74 26.64
CA MET A 523 19.23 3.53 28.05
C MET A 523 19.20 4.82 28.89
N PRO A 524 19.69 5.98 28.43
CA PRO A 524 19.53 7.23 29.18
C PRO A 524 18.07 7.60 29.47
N LEU A 525 17.16 7.35 28.50
CA LEU A 525 15.72 7.59 28.67
C LEU A 525 15.10 6.61 29.68
N VAL A 526 15.52 5.34 29.63
CA VAL A 526 15.08 4.30 30.57
C VAL A 526 15.53 4.63 32.00
N LEU A 527 16.79 5.07 32.17
CA LEU A 527 17.33 5.51 33.46
C LEU A 527 16.52 6.68 34.02
N HIS A 528 16.26 7.70 33.19
CA HIS A 528 15.47 8.84 33.61
C HIS A 528 14.03 8.43 34.00
N ALA A 529 13.37 7.60 33.19
CA ALA A 529 12.01 7.15 33.45
C ALA A 529 11.93 6.34 34.75
N ALA A 530 12.85 5.39 34.96
CA ALA A 530 12.88 4.55 36.15
C ALA A 530 13.14 5.37 37.44
N ALA A 531 13.92 6.44 37.35
CA ALA A 531 14.20 7.32 38.47
C ALA A 531 12.96 8.04 39.02
N SER A 532 11.90 8.18 38.22
CA SER A 532 10.63 8.78 38.66
C SER A 532 9.77 7.84 39.52
N ALA A 533 10.14 6.56 39.65
CA ALA A 533 9.41 5.60 40.46
C ALA A 533 9.72 5.73 41.97
N THR A 534 8.79 5.29 42.83
CA THR A 534 9.01 5.26 44.29
C THR A 534 10.19 4.37 44.72
N SER A 535 10.51 3.35 43.92
CA SER A 535 11.66 2.47 44.14
C SER A 535 12.39 2.22 42.81
N PRO A 536 13.30 3.11 42.39
CA PRO A 536 13.89 3.12 41.05
C PRO A 536 14.66 1.86 40.66
N LEU A 537 15.49 1.32 41.56
CA LEU A 537 16.38 0.21 41.23
C LEU A 537 15.62 -1.10 40.87
N PRO A 538 14.60 -1.54 41.64
CA PRO A 538 13.75 -2.66 41.21
C PRO A 538 13.07 -2.46 39.85
N VAL A 539 12.65 -1.23 39.54
CA VAL A 539 12.00 -0.91 38.25
C VAL A 539 13.00 -0.98 37.12
N LEU A 540 14.21 -0.42 37.32
CA LEU A 540 15.31 -0.50 36.37
C LEU A 540 15.68 -1.96 36.07
N LYS A 541 15.79 -2.82 37.10
CA LYS A 541 16.08 -4.25 36.92
C LYS A 541 15.00 -4.95 36.08
N ARG A 542 13.71 -4.70 36.34
CA ARG A 542 12.58 -5.24 35.55
C ARG A 542 12.59 -4.76 34.09
N LEU A 543 12.85 -3.47 33.88
CA LEU A 543 12.99 -2.92 32.54
C LEU A 543 14.19 -3.53 31.82
N GLY A 544 15.30 -3.74 32.52
CA GLY A 544 16.47 -4.44 32.03
C GLY A 544 16.14 -5.85 31.53
N GLU A 545 15.49 -6.68 32.34
CA GLU A 545 15.05 -8.03 31.94
C GLU A 545 14.23 -8.03 30.65
N LEU A 546 13.33 -7.05 30.51
CA LEU A 546 12.55 -6.86 29.28
C LEU A 546 13.43 -6.48 28.10
N LEU A 547 14.32 -5.49 28.27
CA LEU A 547 15.26 -5.04 27.25
C LEU A 547 16.16 -6.19 26.77
N GLU A 548 16.59 -7.07 27.67
CA GLU A 548 17.33 -8.29 27.31
C GLU A 548 16.49 -9.21 26.42
N ALA A 549 15.23 -9.47 26.80
CA ALA A 549 14.33 -10.33 26.05
C ALA A 549 14.00 -9.79 24.65
N ILE A 550 14.04 -8.47 24.46
CA ILE A 550 13.76 -7.82 23.17
C ILE A 550 15.00 -7.39 22.40
N SER A 551 16.20 -7.49 22.98
CA SER A 551 17.45 -6.99 22.37
C SER A 551 17.71 -7.51 20.95
N GLY A 552 17.48 -8.81 20.71
CA GLY A 552 17.58 -9.42 19.38
C GLY A 552 16.54 -8.94 18.35
N ARG A 553 15.59 -8.09 18.76
CA ARG A 553 14.50 -7.55 17.95
C ARG A 553 14.55 -6.03 18.02
N THR A 554 15.43 -5.44 17.22
CA THR A 554 15.70 -4.00 17.16
C THR A 554 14.43 -3.15 17.01
N THR A 555 13.37 -3.70 16.43
CA THR A 555 12.05 -3.08 16.30
C THR A 555 11.45 -2.62 17.63
N TYR A 556 11.58 -3.41 18.69
CA TYR A 556 11.00 -3.05 19.99
C TYR A 556 11.84 -1.98 20.70
N LEU A 557 13.17 -1.96 20.49
CA LEU A 557 14.02 -0.88 21.00
C LEU A 557 13.64 0.45 20.34
N SER A 558 13.47 0.44 19.01
CA SER A 558 13.00 1.61 18.26
C SER A 558 11.59 2.06 18.69
N LEU A 559 10.68 1.13 19.00
CA LEU A 559 9.35 1.47 19.52
C LEU A 559 9.46 2.37 20.76
N LEU A 560 10.29 1.96 21.73
CA LEU A 560 10.45 2.66 23.00
C LEU A 560 11.20 3.99 22.84
N LEU A 561 12.17 4.05 21.93
CA LEU A 561 12.87 5.29 21.58
C LEU A 561 11.93 6.33 20.98
N GLU A 562 11.12 5.92 20.00
CA GLU A 562 10.31 6.84 19.20
C GLU A 562 8.99 7.21 19.89
N ASN A 563 8.58 6.47 20.92
CA ASN A 563 7.34 6.71 21.65
C ASN A 563 7.61 6.91 23.15
N PRO A 564 8.00 8.12 23.58
CA PRO A 564 8.22 8.44 25.00
C PRO A 564 7.01 8.11 25.88
N MET A 565 5.81 8.25 25.32
CA MET A 565 4.57 7.84 25.99
C MET A 565 4.56 6.34 26.26
N ALA A 566 4.90 5.49 25.30
CA ALA A 566 4.95 4.04 25.50
C ALA A 566 6.01 3.64 26.53
N LEU A 567 7.17 4.31 26.53
CA LEU A 567 8.19 4.11 27.57
C LEU A 567 7.69 4.52 28.96
N SER A 568 7.02 5.66 29.08
CA SER A 568 6.41 6.10 30.34
C SER A 568 5.36 5.11 30.86
N GLN A 569 4.48 4.63 29.98
CA GLN A 569 3.48 3.61 30.28
C GLN A 569 4.13 2.30 30.73
N LEU A 570 5.17 1.86 30.00
CA LEU A 570 5.95 0.67 30.35
C LEU A 570 6.56 0.80 31.74
N THR A 571 7.22 1.93 32.04
CA THR A 571 7.83 2.19 33.34
C THR A 571 6.78 2.19 34.45
N GLN A 572 5.64 2.83 34.23
CA GLN A 572 4.55 2.88 35.21
C GLN A 572 4.01 1.47 35.53
N LEU A 573 3.77 0.64 34.51
CA LEU A 573 3.30 -0.73 34.69
C LEU A 573 4.36 -1.61 35.38
N CYS A 574 5.62 -1.49 34.99
CA CYS A 574 6.74 -2.22 35.62
C CYS A 574 6.97 -1.78 37.08
N ALA A 575 6.72 -0.52 37.40
CA ALA A 575 6.77 -0.02 38.77
C ALA A 575 5.65 -0.62 39.62
N ALA A 576 4.44 -0.66 39.07
CA ALA A 576 3.27 -1.02 39.82
C ALA A 576 3.05 -2.55 39.93
N SER A 577 3.55 -3.37 38.99
CA SER A 577 3.40 -4.83 39.05
C SER A 577 4.58 -5.60 38.46
N SER A 578 5.18 -6.47 39.28
CA SER A 578 6.18 -7.45 38.83
C SER A 578 5.60 -8.50 37.88
N TRP A 579 4.33 -8.85 38.05
CA TRP A 579 3.66 -9.82 37.19
C TRP A 579 3.43 -9.26 35.78
N VAL A 580 3.02 -7.99 35.66
CA VAL A 580 2.87 -7.33 34.35
C VAL A 580 4.23 -7.19 33.66
N ALA A 581 5.28 -6.83 34.40
CA ALA A 581 6.64 -6.81 33.87
C ALA A 581 7.04 -8.19 33.30
N ALA A 582 6.83 -9.26 34.06
CA ALA A 582 7.12 -10.63 33.60
C ALA A 582 6.27 -11.01 32.37
N GLN A 583 5.01 -10.59 32.31
CA GLN A 583 4.13 -10.84 31.16
C GLN A 583 4.64 -10.13 29.90
N LEU A 584 5.07 -8.86 30.01
CA LEU A 584 5.61 -8.08 28.90
C LEU A 584 6.96 -8.65 28.41
N THR A 585 7.79 -9.14 29.32
CA THR A 585 9.04 -9.84 29.00
C THR A 585 8.78 -11.15 28.26
N GLN A 586 7.80 -11.95 28.72
CA GLN A 586 7.44 -13.21 28.08
C GLN A 586 6.75 -13.01 26.72
N TYR A 587 5.94 -11.96 26.60
CA TYR A 587 5.18 -11.63 25.40
C TYR A 587 5.44 -10.20 24.91
N PRO A 588 6.61 -9.91 24.31
CA PRO A 588 6.97 -8.56 23.87
C PRO A 588 6.02 -7.92 22.85
N ILE A 589 5.22 -8.72 22.15
CA ILE A 589 4.18 -8.22 21.24
C ILE A 589 3.17 -7.30 21.94
N LEU A 590 3.02 -7.43 23.26
CA LEU A 590 2.16 -6.59 24.06
C LEU A 590 2.64 -5.14 24.19
N LEU A 591 3.91 -4.84 23.84
CA LEU A 591 4.40 -3.46 23.79
C LEU A 591 3.60 -2.59 22.81
N ASP A 592 2.97 -3.18 21.79
CA ASP A 592 2.08 -2.48 20.87
C ASP A 592 0.86 -1.87 21.58
N GLU A 593 0.38 -2.49 22.65
CA GLU A 593 -0.77 -2.01 23.42
C GLU A 593 -0.43 -0.74 24.22
N LEU A 594 0.86 -0.47 24.44
CA LEU A 594 1.34 0.73 25.16
C LEU A 594 1.33 2.01 24.31
N LEU A 595 1.07 1.87 23.00
CA LEU A 595 1.08 3.00 22.05
C LEU A 595 -0.15 3.91 22.19
N ASP A 596 -1.28 3.41 22.71
CA ASP A 596 -2.51 4.20 22.92
C ASP A 596 -3.07 3.98 24.33
N PRO A 597 -2.75 4.89 25.28
CA PRO A 597 -3.23 4.82 26.66
C PRO A 597 -4.75 4.75 26.79
N ARG A 598 -5.49 5.35 25.85
CA ARG A 598 -6.96 5.36 25.89
C ARG A 598 -7.52 3.95 25.75
N THR A 599 -6.85 3.10 24.98
CA THR A 599 -7.25 1.70 24.78
C THR A 599 -6.64 0.76 25.82
N LEU A 600 -5.48 1.14 26.38
CA LEU A 600 -4.78 0.36 27.40
C LEU A 600 -5.56 0.30 28.72
N TYR A 601 -6.19 1.42 29.09
CA TYR A 601 -6.92 1.59 30.36
C TYR A 601 -8.45 1.49 30.23
N ASP A 602 -8.94 0.98 29.11
CA ASP A 602 -10.37 0.80 28.84
C ASP A 602 -10.66 -0.66 28.48
N PRO A 603 -10.86 -1.54 29.50
CA PRO A 603 -11.11 -2.94 29.26
C PRO A 603 -12.51 -3.11 28.64
N LEU A 604 -12.56 -3.81 27.52
CA LEU A 604 -13.80 -4.00 26.76
C LEU A 604 -14.79 -4.90 27.50
N ASP A 605 -16.07 -4.64 27.25
CA ASP A 605 -17.15 -5.57 27.60
C ASP A 605 -17.17 -6.78 26.63
N LYS A 606 -18.02 -7.76 26.92
CA LYS A 606 -18.12 -8.98 26.10
C LYS A 606 -18.41 -8.69 24.62
N ALA A 607 -19.28 -7.73 24.32
CA ALA A 607 -19.63 -7.37 22.95
C ALA A 607 -18.44 -6.73 22.21
N GLY A 608 -17.72 -5.82 22.87
CA GLY A 608 -16.50 -5.22 22.35
C GLY A 608 -15.38 -6.25 22.11
N LEU A 609 -15.20 -7.18 23.04
CA LEU A 609 -14.25 -8.29 22.91
C LEU A 609 -14.54 -9.15 21.68
N GLN A 610 -15.81 -9.53 21.47
CA GLN A 610 -16.26 -10.27 20.28
C GLN A 610 -15.96 -9.47 19.00
N GLY A 611 -16.34 -8.19 18.94
CA GLY A 611 -16.09 -7.35 17.77
C GLY A 611 -14.61 -7.22 17.40
N VAL A 612 -13.73 -7.05 18.39
CA VAL A 612 -12.28 -7.00 18.16
C VAL A 612 -11.74 -8.34 17.68
N LEU A 613 -12.18 -9.45 18.27
CA LEU A 613 -11.74 -10.78 17.88
C LEU A 613 -12.16 -11.12 16.45
N ASP A 614 -13.38 -10.74 16.05
CA ASP A 614 -13.91 -10.94 14.70
C ASP A 614 -13.06 -10.23 13.65
N VAL A 615 -12.71 -8.96 13.91
CA VAL A 615 -11.83 -8.18 13.04
C VAL A 615 -10.44 -8.80 12.93
N ARG A 616 -9.87 -9.29 14.04
CA ARG A 616 -8.55 -9.95 14.04
C ARG A 616 -8.56 -11.26 13.23
N LEU A 617 -9.66 -12.02 13.28
CA LEU A 617 -9.80 -13.30 12.58
C LEU A 617 -10.24 -13.18 11.12
N ALA A 618 -10.91 -12.09 10.72
CA ALA A 618 -11.46 -11.92 9.36
C ALA A 618 -10.43 -12.04 8.22
N GLY A 619 -9.14 -11.79 8.50
CA GLY A 619 -8.05 -11.87 7.53
C GLY A 619 -7.31 -13.22 7.47
N ILE A 620 -7.72 -14.21 8.28
CA ILE A 620 -7.06 -15.50 8.40
C ILE A 620 -7.89 -16.56 7.66
N PRO A 621 -7.29 -17.35 6.74
CA PRO A 621 -7.97 -18.46 6.10
C PRO A 621 -8.58 -19.43 7.12
N ALA A 622 -9.77 -19.95 6.85
CA ALA A 622 -10.47 -20.87 7.75
C ALA A 622 -9.71 -22.20 7.96
N ASP A 623 -8.85 -22.57 7.02
CA ASP A 623 -8.02 -23.77 7.03
C ASP A 623 -6.66 -23.59 7.74
N ASP A 624 -6.27 -22.36 8.09
CA ASP A 624 -5.01 -22.04 8.78
C ASP A 624 -5.20 -22.01 10.30
N LEU A 625 -5.37 -23.20 10.89
CA LEU A 625 -5.63 -23.38 12.32
C LEU A 625 -4.50 -22.83 13.20
N GLU A 626 -3.24 -22.96 12.76
CA GLU A 626 -2.08 -22.50 13.52
C GLU A 626 -2.14 -20.98 13.71
N GLN A 627 -2.42 -20.24 12.63
CA GLN A 627 -2.54 -18.80 12.68
C GLN A 627 -3.76 -18.33 13.48
N GLN A 628 -4.89 -19.06 13.40
CA GLN A 628 -6.06 -18.77 14.23
C GLN A 628 -5.75 -18.94 15.73
N MET A 629 -5.07 -20.02 16.10
CA MET A 629 -4.65 -20.27 17.48
C MET A 629 -3.70 -19.20 18.00
N ASP A 630 -2.73 -18.77 17.19
CA ASP A 630 -1.82 -17.70 17.57
C ASP A 630 -2.54 -16.36 17.78
N GLN A 631 -3.51 -16.04 16.92
CA GLN A 631 -4.30 -14.81 17.10
C GLN A 631 -5.19 -14.87 18.35
N LEU A 632 -5.78 -16.02 18.67
CA LEU A 632 -6.52 -16.19 19.92
C LEU A 632 -5.63 -16.00 21.15
N ARG A 633 -4.41 -16.56 21.14
CA ARG A 633 -3.43 -16.37 22.22
C ARG A 633 -3.05 -14.90 22.37
N GLN A 634 -2.71 -14.23 21.27
CA GLN A 634 -2.35 -12.81 21.27
C GLN A 634 -3.52 -11.93 21.75
N PHE A 635 -4.74 -12.20 21.27
CA PHE A 635 -5.96 -11.52 21.72
C PHE A 635 -6.19 -11.68 23.23
N LYS A 636 -6.05 -12.91 23.75
CA LYS A 636 -6.19 -13.18 25.17
C LYS A 636 -5.14 -12.42 25.98
N GLN A 637 -3.87 -12.46 25.59
CA GLN A 637 -2.81 -11.77 26.31
C GLN A 637 -2.99 -10.25 26.30
N ALA A 638 -3.36 -9.66 25.16
CA ALA A 638 -3.64 -8.23 25.04
C ALA A 638 -4.82 -7.79 25.91
N SER A 639 -5.92 -8.55 25.88
CA SER A 639 -7.11 -8.24 26.67
C SER A 639 -6.84 -8.36 28.17
N VAL A 640 -6.10 -9.39 28.58
CA VAL A 640 -5.69 -9.57 29.98
C VAL A 640 -4.77 -8.44 30.44
N LEU A 641 -3.83 -7.99 29.61
CA LEU A 641 -2.96 -6.86 29.93
C LEU A 641 -3.78 -5.59 30.17
N ARG A 642 -4.79 -5.29 29.34
CA ARG A 642 -5.65 -4.12 29.53
C ARG A 642 -6.41 -4.17 30.86
N VAL A 643 -6.94 -5.34 31.23
CA VAL A 643 -7.59 -5.53 32.54
C VAL A 643 -6.60 -5.29 33.67
N ALA A 644 -5.38 -5.86 33.59
CA ALA A 644 -4.34 -5.66 34.59
C ALA A 644 -3.88 -4.19 34.67
N ALA A 645 -3.64 -3.53 33.55
CA ALA A 645 -3.24 -2.13 33.50
C ALA A 645 -4.31 -1.23 34.15
N THR A 646 -5.58 -1.50 33.90
CA THR A 646 -6.71 -0.75 34.47
C THR A 646 -6.89 -1.01 35.96
N ASP A 647 -6.79 -2.27 36.40
CA ASP A 647 -6.80 -2.66 37.82
C ASP A 647 -5.71 -1.92 38.62
N ILE A 648 -4.50 -1.87 38.06
CA ILE A 648 -3.34 -1.31 38.73
C ILE A 648 -3.30 0.22 38.72
N VAL A 649 -3.66 0.85 37.60
CA VAL A 649 -3.45 2.30 37.39
C VAL A 649 -4.74 3.13 37.48
N ALA A 650 -5.88 2.56 37.06
CA ALA A 650 -7.15 3.25 36.96
C ALA A 650 -8.18 2.81 38.02
N GLU A 651 -7.74 2.08 39.05
CA GLU A 651 -8.53 1.63 40.20
C GLU A 651 -9.83 0.89 39.83
N LEU A 652 -9.72 -0.13 38.97
CA LEU A 652 -10.86 -1.00 38.68
C LEU A 652 -11.30 -1.74 39.96
N PRO A 653 -12.59 -1.76 40.33
CA PRO A 653 -13.03 -2.54 41.48
C PRO A 653 -12.70 -4.02 41.30
N VAL A 654 -12.16 -4.68 42.33
CA VAL A 654 -11.75 -6.11 42.28
C VAL A 654 -12.87 -7.03 41.75
N ALA A 655 -14.12 -6.74 42.12
CA ALA A 655 -15.28 -7.49 41.62
C ALA A 655 -15.45 -7.41 40.08
N LYS A 656 -15.01 -6.31 39.46
CA LYS A 656 -15.03 -6.12 38.00
C LYS A 656 -13.88 -6.79 37.28
N VAL A 657 -12.75 -7.03 37.96
CA VAL A 657 -11.64 -7.80 37.38
C VAL A 657 -12.12 -9.22 37.03
N GLY A 658 -12.86 -9.87 37.94
CA GLY A 658 -13.44 -11.20 37.71
C GLY A 658 -14.45 -11.23 36.55
N ASP A 659 -15.30 -10.21 36.44
CA ASP A 659 -16.22 -10.04 35.31
C ASP A 659 -15.47 -9.98 33.98
N HIS A 660 -14.48 -9.10 33.84
CA HIS A 660 -13.74 -8.93 32.57
C HIS A 660 -12.92 -10.17 32.20
N LEU A 661 -12.28 -10.84 33.16
CA LEU A 661 -11.57 -12.09 32.90
C LEU A 661 -12.52 -13.21 32.46
N THR A 662 -13.72 -13.26 33.04
CA THR A 662 -14.82 -14.14 32.61
C THR A 662 -15.26 -13.82 31.19
N TYR A 663 -15.48 -12.55 30.84
CA TYR A 663 -15.85 -12.16 29.47
C TYR A 663 -14.79 -12.56 28.43
N ILE A 664 -13.51 -12.42 28.77
CA ILE A 664 -12.40 -12.85 27.90
C ILE A 664 -12.45 -14.37 27.71
N ALA A 665 -12.58 -15.13 28.80
CA ALA A 665 -12.63 -16.59 28.75
C ALA A 665 -13.82 -17.10 27.93
N GLU A 666 -15.02 -16.56 28.17
CA GLU A 666 -16.22 -16.92 27.40
C GLU A 666 -16.06 -16.58 25.91
N THR A 667 -15.58 -15.38 25.58
CA THR A 667 -15.38 -14.95 24.19
C THR A 667 -14.41 -15.88 23.45
N VAL A 668 -13.30 -16.26 24.10
CA VAL A 668 -12.33 -17.20 23.52
C VAL A 668 -12.94 -18.61 23.39
N LEU A 669 -13.63 -19.11 24.41
CA LEU A 669 -14.27 -20.44 24.38
C LEU A 669 -15.34 -20.53 23.29
N GLU A 670 -16.21 -19.54 23.17
CA GLU A 670 -17.25 -19.45 22.13
C GLU A 670 -16.61 -19.50 20.74
N ARG A 671 -15.53 -18.75 20.52
CA ARG A 671 -14.84 -18.71 19.23
C ARG A 671 -14.12 -20.02 18.92
N VAL A 672 -13.44 -20.62 19.89
CA VAL A 672 -12.77 -21.92 19.74
C VAL A 672 -13.79 -23.01 19.39
N LEU A 673 -14.92 -23.05 20.11
CA LEU A 673 -15.98 -24.01 19.84
C LEU A 673 -16.54 -23.85 18.42
N GLN A 674 -16.79 -22.60 18.01
CA GLN A 674 -17.26 -22.31 16.65
C GLN A 674 -16.28 -22.83 15.59
N GLN A 675 -14.98 -22.53 15.74
CA GLN A 675 -13.94 -22.95 14.77
C GLN A 675 -13.80 -24.47 14.67
N VAL A 676 -13.80 -25.17 15.81
CA VAL A 676 -13.70 -26.64 15.84
C VAL A 676 -14.92 -27.30 15.19
N LEU A 677 -16.13 -26.80 15.48
CA LEU A 677 -17.35 -27.31 14.87
C LEU A 677 -17.37 -27.07 13.36
N GLU A 678 -17.04 -25.86 12.90
CA GLU A 678 -16.97 -25.55 11.46
C GLU A 678 -15.99 -26.48 10.74
N HIS A 679 -14.81 -26.70 11.31
CA HIS A 679 -13.78 -27.57 10.76
C HIS A 679 -14.22 -29.05 10.65
N LEU A 680 -14.87 -29.58 11.69
CA LEU A 680 -15.35 -30.96 11.70
C LEU A 680 -16.58 -31.14 10.81
N VAL A 681 -17.49 -30.17 10.76
CA VAL A 681 -18.66 -30.18 9.89
C VAL A 681 -18.26 -30.14 8.42
N GLU A 682 -17.23 -29.39 8.04
CA GLU A 682 -16.73 -29.36 6.66
C GLU A 682 -16.25 -30.75 6.19
N ARG A 683 -15.63 -31.53 7.08
CA ARG A 683 -15.09 -32.86 6.77
C ARG A 683 -16.11 -33.99 6.88
N HIS A 684 -16.97 -33.93 7.90
CA HIS A 684 -17.83 -35.05 8.30
C HIS A 684 -19.32 -34.78 8.11
N GLY A 685 -19.71 -33.54 7.81
CA GLY A 685 -21.10 -33.09 7.76
C GLY A 685 -21.68 -32.80 9.14
N LYS A 686 -22.88 -32.20 9.18
CA LYS A 686 -23.57 -31.87 10.43
C LYS A 686 -24.00 -33.14 11.19
N PRO A 687 -23.78 -33.22 12.52
CA PRO A 687 -24.27 -34.33 13.34
C PRO A 687 -25.79 -34.26 13.47
N GLY A 688 -26.47 -35.38 13.26
CA GLY A 688 -27.93 -35.46 13.33
C GLY A 688 -28.41 -36.70 14.06
N TYR A 689 -29.67 -36.68 14.49
CA TYR A 689 -30.34 -37.84 15.09
C TYR A 689 -31.83 -37.86 14.74
N LEU A 690 -32.43 -39.05 14.76
CA LEU A 690 -33.88 -39.20 14.55
C LEU A 690 -34.66 -39.09 15.85
N ARG A 691 -35.61 -38.15 15.90
CA ARG A 691 -36.58 -38.02 16.99
C ARG A 691 -37.99 -38.05 16.43
N HIS A 692 -38.79 -39.04 16.83
CA HIS A 692 -40.16 -39.27 16.31
C HIS A 692 -40.24 -39.29 14.77
N GLY A 693 -39.26 -39.90 14.11
CA GLY A 693 -39.19 -40.00 12.65
C GLY A 693 -38.80 -38.71 11.92
N LYS A 694 -38.42 -37.65 12.64
CA LYS A 694 -37.87 -36.42 12.07
C LYS A 694 -36.37 -36.32 12.34
N LEU A 695 -35.62 -35.92 11.32
CA LEU A 695 -34.19 -35.64 11.46
C LEU A 695 -34.01 -34.32 12.21
N CYS A 696 -33.30 -34.38 13.33
CA CYS A 696 -32.92 -33.24 14.15
C CYS A 696 -31.40 -33.05 14.10
N GLU A 697 -30.94 -31.80 14.10
CA GLU A 697 -29.51 -31.47 14.24
C GLU A 697 -29.11 -31.62 15.71
N ALA A 698 -28.02 -32.36 15.97
CA ALA A 698 -27.47 -32.51 17.30
C ALA A 698 -26.75 -31.22 17.73
N ARG A 699 -26.99 -30.81 18.96
CA ARG A 699 -26.41 -29.62 19.58
C ARG A 699 -25.33 -30.02 20.55
N PHE A 700 -24.30 -29.19 20.65
CA PHE A 700 -23.21 -29.30 21.60
C PHE A 700 -23.20 -28.08 22.52
N GLY A 701 -22.88 -28.28 23.78
CA GLY A 701 -22.81 -27.21 24.77
C GLY A 701 -21.63 -27.41 25.71
N ILE A 702 -21.06 -26.30 26.15
CA ILE A 702 -20.04 -26.24 27.20
C ILE A 702 -20.75 -25.75 28.47
N VAL A 703 -20.68 -26.54 29.54
CA VAL A 703 -21.12 -26.14 30.88
C VAL A 703 -19.90 -25.77 31.68
N VAL A 704 -19.89 -24.55 32.19
CA VAL A 704 -18.80 -23.99 32.98
C VAL A 704 -19.11 -24.13 34.47
N TYR A 705 -18.11 -24.53 35.26
CA TYR A 705 -18.17 -24.68 36.71
C TYR A 705 -17.11 -23.79 37.38
N GLY A 706 -16.99 -23.92 38.70
CA GLY A 706 -15.90 -23.32 39.47
C GLY A 706 -15.86 -21.80 39.34
N LYS A 707 -14.64 -21.26 39.22
CA LYS A 707 -14.41 -19.81 39.16
C LYS A 707 -15.02 -19.16 37.94
N LEU A 708 -15.03 -19.84 36.79
CA LEU A 708 -15.65 -19.33 35.57
C LEU A 708 -17.18 -19.22 35.74
N GLY A 709 -17.82 -20.26 36.27
CA GLY A 709 -19.26 -20.24 36.53
C GLY A 709 -19.68 -19.22 37.60
N GLY A 710 -18.78 -18.91 38.55
CA GLY A 710 -19.00 -17.94 39.62
C GLY A 710 -18.62 -16.50 39.31
N TYR A 711 -18.05 -16.19 38.13
CA TYR A 711 -17.50 -14.87 37.78
C TYR A 711 -16.30 -14.45 38.67
N GLU A 712 -15.55 -15.43 39.15
CA GLU A 712 -14.43 -15.26 40.10
C GLU A 712 -13.07 -15.62 39.47
N LEU A 713 -12.92 -15.47 38.15
CA LEU A 713 -11.63 -15.71 37.51
C LEU A 713 -10.59 -14.68 37.96
N GLY A 714 -9.40 -15.18 38.31
CA GLY A 714 -8.16 -14.39 38.44
C GLY A 714 -7.17 -14.68 37.31
N TYR A 715 -6.11 -13.87 37.20
CA TYR A 715 -5.15 -13.86 36.08
C TYR A 715 -4.48 -15.21 35.73
N GLY A 716 -4.34 -16.11 36.71
CA GLY A 716 -3.76 -17.44 36.54
C GLY A 716 -4.75 -18.59 36.71
N SER A 717 -6.04 -18.35 36.53
CA SER A 717 -7.08 -19.37 36.76
C SER A 717 -7.21 -20.35 35.60
N ASP A 718 -7.46 -21.61 35.95
CA ASP A 718 -7.88 -22.65 35.01
C ASP A 718 -9.39 -22.55 34.70
N LEU A 719 -9.83 -23.21 33.63
CA LEU A 719 -11.24 -23.26 33.22
C LEU A 719 -11.83 -24.64 33.52
N ASP A 720 -12.76 -24.70 34.47
CA ASP A 720 -13.51 -25.91 34.81
C ASP A 720 -14.69 -26.08 33.85
N ILE A 721 -14.55 -26.93 32.84
CA ILE A 721 -15.57 -27.09 31.78
C ILE A 721 -15.99 -28.55 31.58
N VAL A 722 -17.27 -28.75 31.26
CA VAL A 722 -17.87 -30.05 30.92
C VAL A 722 -18.56 -29.93 29.57
N PHE A 723 -18.31 -30.89 28.68
CA PHE A 723 -18.90 -30.96 27.35
C PHE A 723 -20.16 -31.84 27.36
N LEU A 724 -21.23 -31.37 26.72
CA LEU A 724 -22.50 -32.08 26.61
C LEU A 724 -23.03 -32.03 25.18
N HIS A 725 -23.77 -33.07 24.76
CA HIS A 725 -24.55 -33.05 23.52
C HIS A 725 -25.97 -33.59 23.74
N ASP A 726 -26.92 -33.17 22.90
CA ASP A 726 -28.34 -33.55 23.03
C ASP A 726 -28.76 -34.73 22.13
N SER A 727 -27.81 -35.40 21.48
CA SER A 727 -28.07 -36.58 20.64
C SER A 727 -28.87 -37.64 21.38
N SER A 728 -29.90 -38.20 20.73
CA SER A 728 -30.77 -39.22 21.32
C SER A 728 -31.28 -40.23 20.28
N GLY A 729 -31.72 -41.40 20.73
CA GLY A 729 -32.21 -42.48 19.86
C GLY A 729 -31.10 -43.42 19.35
N ASN A 730 -31.44 -44.32 18.44
CA ASN A 730 -30.49 -45.36 17.95
C ASN A 730 -29.77 -44.96 16.65
N GLU A 731 -30.25 -43.94 15.94
CA GLU A 731 -29.65 -43.45 14.70
C GLU A 731 -29.05 -42.07 14.94
N GLN A 732 -27.74 -42.03 15.20
CA GLN A 732 -26.99 -40.81 15.56
C GLN A 732 -25.71 -40.72 14.72
N HIS A 733 -25.75 -39.99 13.62
CA HIS A 733 -24.60 -39.91 12.72
C HIS A 733 -24.52 -38.58 11.96
N THR A 734 -23.35 -38.29 11.42
CA THR A 734 -23.12 -37.11 10.60
C THR A 734 -23.61 -37.29 9.16
N ALA A 735 -24.04 -36.19 8.53
CA ALA A 735 -24.64 -36.21 7.19
C ALA A 735 -23.63 -36.01 6.02
N GLY A 736 -22.33 -36.13 6.26
CA GLY A 736 -21.28 -35.83 5.28
C GLY A 736 -20.70 -37.06 4.57
N PRO A 737 -19.71 -36.85 3.67
CA PRO A 737 -19.14 -37.91 2.83
C PRO A 737 -18.38 -38.98 3.62
N LYS A 738 -17.85 -38.61 4.80
CA LYS A 738 -17.22 -39.54 5.76
C LYS A 738 -18.01 -39.54 7.06
N VAL A 739 -18.99 -40.43 7.12
CA VAL A 739 -19.93 -40.58 8.24
C VAL A 739 -19.18 -40.94 9.52
N LEU A 740 -19.50 -40.25 10.61
CA LEU A 740 -19.10 -40.58 11.98
C LEU A 740 -20.34 -40.80 12.84
N ASP A 741 -20.21 -41.64 13.86
CA ASP A 741 -21.18 -41.69 14.96
C ASP A 741 -21.10 -40.38 15.76
N ASN A 742 -22.23 -39.88 16.25
CA ASN A 742 -22.25 -38.61 16.97
C ASN A 742 -21.35 -38.64 18.24
N SER A 743 -21.25 -39.77 18.93
CA SER A 743 -20.35 -39.90 20.09
C SER A 743 -18.90 -39.72 19.67
N GLU A 744 -18.49 -40.26 18.53
CA GLU A 744 -17.13 -40.11 18.00
C GLU A 744 -16.90 -38.68 17.50
N PHE A 745 -17.89 -38.10 16.81
CA PHE A 745 -17.83 -36.71 16.34
C PHE A 745 -17.63 -35.74 17.50
N PHE A 746 -18.47 -35.81 18.55
CA PHE A 746 -18.40 -34.91 19.70
C PHE A 746 -17.24 -35.21 20.66
N THR A 747 -16.60 -36.37 20.58
CA THR A 747 -15.32 -36.64 21.28
C THR A 747 -14.14 -35.98 20.58
N ARG A 748 -14.26 -35.70 19.27
CA ARG A 748 -13.23 -34.99 18.48
C ARG A 748 -13.37 -33.48 18.53
N VAL A 749 -14.58 -32.98 18.82
CA VAL A 749 -14.85 -31.59 19.22
C VAL A 749 -14.18 -31.35 20.56
#